data_AF-A0A4R7UBW5-F1
#
_entry.id   AF-A0A4R7UBW5-F1
#
_cell.length_a   1.000
_cell.length_b   1.000
_cell.length_c   1.000
_cell.angle_alpha   90.00
_cell.angle_beta   90.00
_cell.angle_gamma   90.00
#
_symmetry.space_group_name_H-M   'P 1'
#
loop_
_entity.id
_entity.type
_entity.pdbx_description
1 polymer ?
#
loop_
_entity_poly.entity_id
_entity_poly.type
_entity_poly.pdbx_seq_one_letter_code
_entity_poly.pdbx_strand_id
1 'polypeptide(L)'
;MPKIRRQNDSKKYTIKEKQDILWNAIVENLNKREILLYKQIILSIVFFHFLSKKLLLNYFWEAKPELNQLPEIKINEKYENEAIFQNIEKYQSMKDKLFEKLGFFIPYNNLINSKIKNNETFIYDSKWLKKVFQDFTEIINTSENPSKETYKYVFDSAIFWLNTTNTSMDKKINILINIINNPNLNITLNEYQDVFENLLYKFSSLNKQQLYIPKSIDDLMSGLLLDSLDKKTTKISIYNQNFNNLAWLVSFDKKTEDSFKKDLYIQTTNAKIFELTKINALMLENQNSNYQWLKREPLQQLFQINNKIFSVDVVMNCANSNIKLSKNEFSNDIRFNQYDLPKTSEYAYLLNALFYLKENGVMFSLISQKTLFAEKTNNEKLIQQGFIDKIIQLPEGIFNNKNENYFLLQIKKTSSKNKKIQFIDASKLFTIKDEKKVLEIGNIKRILDIAKSETFIENYSKIVSLNEIISNNYSLNFSDYFKDNANVTKPPKDLVPARNWIPIEKINELEYYLCFRDGIKEQLFKPVNDWYFKFKNIETAREIIDELTYGNMVYSLSKMFDSFENYFRELYDFFDKPKIHSNLTKFVGINDYEERIWKIILKNEDKFTFYFDKYHFYQEFLNYSADFRNKIEKLDNLLRVKKDLKTVVLDTLIKIYNSSKSNWIDKWDSEIIDKEELEEYYDRLVSEESQIISKLLDVDIELDKYYKSIEPENQTEKFFNKNKKWNKTKIHEFYLASKYKKEKTEFEKLIIQVAKLLIKSRELYNDYKFIRMNLELRTYDNINFWENVDFKEFIVESLITMIHDVMNHIEFYVTLEFKTKLEKLLQEYNDN
;
A
#
# COMPACT_ATOMS: atom_id res chain seq x y z
N MET A 1 1.32 -29.91 -31.87
CA MET A 1 2.59 -30.39 -31.26
C MET A 1 2.99 -29.43 -30.14
N PRO A 2 3.14 -29.89 -28.89
CA PRO A 2 3.57 -29.02 -27.82
C PRO A 2 5.09 -28.83 -27.92
N LYS A 3 5.54 -27.62 -28.30
CA LYS A 3 6.96 -27.27 -28.27
C LYS A 3 7.37 -26.97 -26.83
N ILE A 4 8.35 -27.75 -26.40
CA ILE A 4 9.13 -27.68 -25.16
C ILE A 4 9.51 -26.23 -24.84
N ARG A 5 9.03 -25.74 -23.69
CA ARG A 5 9.49 -24.50 -23.04
C ARG A 5 10.99 -24.63 -22.77
N ARG A 6 11.81 -23.79 -23.39
CA ARG A 6 13.15 -23.48 -22.87
C ARG A 6 12.97 -22.49 -21.73
N GLN A 7 13.05 -22.99 -20.50
CA GLN A 7 13.30 -22.17 -19.32
C GLN A 7 14.69 -21.53 -19.46
N ASN A 8 14.73 -20.21 -19.68
CA ASN A 8 15.82 -19.31 -19.28
C ASN A 8 15.43 -17.87 -19.65
N ASP A 9 14.29 -17.42 -19.11
CA ASP A 9 13.97 -15.99 -19.03
C ASP A 9 14.12 -15.60 -17.56
N SER A 10 14.91 -14.56 -17.28
CA SER A 10 15.16 -14.07 -15.92
C SER A 10 13.88 -13.45 -15.36
N LYS A 11 13.06 -14.27 -14.71
CA LYS A 11 11.84 -13.82 -14.01
C LYS A 11 12.22 -12.69 -13.04
N LYS A 12 11.75 -11.47 -13.29
CA LYS A 12 11.92 -10.34 -12.36
C LYS A 12 10.89 -10.47 -11.25
N TYR A 13 11.35 -10.69 -10.03
CA TYR A 13 10.51 -10.86 -8.85
C TYR A 13 10.00 -9.51 -8.35
N THR A 14 8.75 -9.47 -7.89
CA THR A 14 8.20 -8.37 -7.07
C THR A 14 8.96 -8.28 -5.73
N ILE A 15 8.85 -7.15 -5.03
CA ILE A 15 9.52 -7.00 -3.73
C ILE A 15 9.07 -8.05 -2.71
N LYS A 16 7.78 -8.42 -2.73
CA LYS A 16 7.20 -9.47 -1.88
C LYS A 16 7.77 -10.84 -2.23
N GLU A 17 7.85 -11.18 -3.51
CA GLU A 17 8.49 -12.43 -3.94
C GLU A 17 9.98 -12.47 -3.55
N LYS A 18 10.72 -11.36 -3.70
CA LYS A 18 12.12 -11.28 -3.23
C LYS A 18 12.24 -11.53 -1.73
N GLN A 19 11.35 -10.92 -0.94
CA GLN A 19 11.25 -11.10 0.51
C GLN A 19 10.95 -12.55 0.90
N ASP A 20 10.00 -13.19 0.21
CA ASP A 20 9.61 -14.57 0.46
C ASP A 20 10.70 -15.56 0.04
N ILE A 21 11.33 -15.35 -1.12
CA ILE A 21 12.48 -16.18 -1.56
C ILE A 21 13.62 -16.08 -0.54
N LEU A 22 13.97 -14.87 -0.09
CA LEU A 22 15.02 -14.68 0.91
C LEU A 22 14.67 -15.38 2.23
N TRP A 23 13.44 -15.22 2.72
CA TRP A 23 13.00 -15.83 3.97
C TRP A 23 12.95 -17.36 3.89
N ASN A 24 12.41 -17.92 2.80
CA ASN A 24 12.32 -19.36 2.60
C ASN A 24 13.71 -19.98 2.54
N ALA A 25 14.64 -19.34 1.81
CA ALA A 25 16.02 -19.81 1.75
C ALA A 25 16.72 -19.77 3.13
N ILE A 26 16.40 -18.80 4.00
CA ILE A 26 16.88 -18.79 5.39
C ILE A 26 16.31 -19.98 6.17
N VAL A 27 15.01 -20.24 6.08
CA VAL A 27 14.32 -21.31 6.82
C VAL A 27 14.74 -22.71 6.36
N GLU A 28 15.01 -22.90 5.07
CA GLU A 28 15.50 -24.16 4.50
C GLU A 28 16.90 -24.52 5.00
N ASN A 29 17.74 -23.52 5.28
CA ASN A 29 19.15 -23.72 5.63
C ASN A 29 19.45 -23.60 7.13
N LEU A 30 18.52 -23.06 7.92
CA LEU A 30 18.67 -22.84 9.36
C LEU A 30 17.45 -23.35 10.13
N ASN A 31 17.67 -24.05 11.24
CA ASN A 31 16.56 -24.38 12.13
C ASN A 31 16.10 -23.16 12.95
N LYS A 32 14.89 -23.22 13.55
CA LYS A 32 14.32 -22.10 14.32
C LYS A 32 15.23 -21.53 15.41
N ARG A 33 16.00 -22.37 16.13
CA ARG A 33 16.92 -21.90 17.18
C ARG A 33 18.10 -21.14 16.57
N GLU A 34 18.64 -21.65 15.47
CA GLU A 34 19.73 -21.03 14.72
C GLU A 34 19.32 -19.70 14.09
N ILE A 35 18.12 -19.61 13.51
CA ILE A 35 17.57 -18.36 12.96
C ILE A 35 17.55 -17.27 14.05
N LEU A 36 17.09 -17.61 15.25
CA LEU A 36 17.06 -16.66 16.38
C LEU A 36 18.47 -16.30 16.88
N LEU A 37 19.37 -17.27 16.93
CA LEU A 37 20.76 -17.08 17.33
C LEU A 37 21.50 -16.16 16.35
N TYR A 38 21.28 -16.34 15.05
CA TYR A 38 21.98 -15.66 13.96
C TYR A 38 21.26 -14.44 13.42
N LYS A 39 20.12 -14.05 14.04
CA LYS A 39 19.36 -12.85 13.68
C LYS A 39 20.24 -11.63 13.43
N GLN A 40 21.17 -11.34 14.35
CA GLN A 40 22.06 -10.17 14.23
C GLN A 40 23.00 -10.30 13.03
N ILE A 41 23.58 -11.48 12.83
CA ILE A 41 24.48 -11.75 11.71
C ILE A 41 23.74 -11.59 10.38
N ILE A 42 22.55 -12.18 10.23
CA ILE A 42 21.74 -12.11 9.00
C ILE A 42 21.39 -10.66 8.65
N LEU A 43 20.88 -9.90 9.63
CA LEU A 43 20.50 -8.50 9.43
C LEU A 43 21.71 -7.62 9.09
N SER A 44 22.87 -7.87 9.73
CA SER A 44 24.12 -7.18 9.40
C SER A 44 24.66 -7.55 8.02
N ILE A 45 24.48 -8.78 7.53
CA ILE A 45 24.87 -9.15 6.15
C ILE A 45 24.01 -8.37 5.15
N VAL A 46 22.69 -8.28 5.35
CA VAL A 46 21.80 -7.50 4.47
C VAL A 46 22.22 -6.03 4.45
N PHE A 47 22.52 -5.46 5.62
CA PHE A 47 23.01 -4.08 5.72
C PHE A 47 24.38 -3.88 5.06
N PHE A 48 25.29 -4.82 5.23
CA PHE A 48 26.61 -4.75 4.60
C PHE A 48 26.52 -4.85 3.07
N HIS A 49 25.60 -5.67 2.55
CA HIS A 49 25.31 -5.75 1.11
C HIS A 49 24.74 -4.43 0.58
N PHE A 50 23.84 -3.79 1.32
CA PHE A 50 23.36 -2.43 1.04
C PHE A 50 24.50 -1.40 0.98
N LEU A 51 25.36 -1.33 2.01
CA LEU A 51 26.49 -0.40 2.06
C LEU A 51 27.47 -0.63 0.90
N SER A 52 27.74 -1.90 0.58
CA SER A 52 28.61 -2.28 -0.53
C SER A 52 28.05 -1.79 -1.87
N LYS A 53 26.76 -2.02 -2.13
CA LYS A 53 26.08 -1.57 -3.35
C LYS A 53 26.02 -0.05 -3.45
N LYS A 54 25.73 0.64 -2.34
CA LYS A 54 25.69 2.11 -2.26
C LYS A 54 27.05 2.73 -2.56
N LEU A 55 28.12 2.21 -1.96
CA LEU A 55 29.49 2.67 -2.21
C LEU A 55 29.87 2.45 -3.68
N LEU A 56 29.59 1.26 -4.23
CA LEU A 56 29.90 0.91 -5.61
C LEU A 56 29.22 1.87 -6.61
N LEU A 57 27.93 2.15 -6.43
CA LEU A 57 27.18 3.08 -7.29
C LEU A 57 27.77 4.50 -7.25
N ASN A 58 28.13 4.98 -6.05
CA ASN A 58 28.76 6.29 -5.90
C ASN A 58 30.17 6.34 -6.48
N TYR A 59 30.94 5.26 -6.34
CA TYR A 59 32.24 5.14 -6.97
C TYR A 59 32.13 5.27 -8.50
N PHE A 60 31.17 4.57 -9.12
CA PHE A 60 30.94 4.69 -10.57
C PHE A 60 30.54 6.10 -10.98
N TRP A 61 29.66 6.76 -10.23
CA TRP A 61 29.27 8.15 -10.48
C TRP A 61 30.46 9.12 -10.43
N GLU A 62 31.35 8.98 -9.45
CA GLU A 62 32.55 9.82 -9.35
C GLU A 62 33.61 9.50 -10.43
N ALA A 63 33.73 8.23 -10.84
CA ALA A 63 34.74 7.78 -11.79
C ALA A 63 34.40 8.09 -13.26
N LYS A 64 33.10 8.10 -13.64
CA LYS A 64 32.65 8.34 -15.03
C LYS A 64 31.29 9.07 -15.09
N PRO A 65 31.24 10.40 -14.90
CA PRO A 65 30.00 11.18 -14.98
C PRO A 65 29.37 11.25 -16.38
N GLU A 66 30.03 10.73 -17.43
CA GLU A 66 29.50 10.75 -18.80
C GLU A 66 28.56 9.58 -19.12
N LEU A 67 28.53 8.53 -18.28
CA LEU A 67 27.67 7.34 -18.42
C LEU A 67 26.30 7.52 -17.73
N ASN A 68 25.83 8.77 -17.62
CA ASN A 68 24.69 9.21 -16.80
C ASN A 68 23.28 8.77 -17.27
N GLN A 69 23.17 7.76 -18.13
CA GLN A 69 21.88 7.12 -18.42
C GLN A 69 21.92 5.72 -17.78
N LEU A 70 21.09 5.51 -16.76
CA LEU A 70 20.96 4.19 -16.11
C LEU A 70 20.19 3.24 -17.04
N PRO A 71 20.84 2.19 -17.56
CA PRO A 71 20.24 0.88 -17.52
C PRO A 71 21.10 -0.04 -16.66
N GLU A 72 20.42 -0.86 -15.85
CA GLU A 72 20.93 -2.02 -15.12
C GLU A 72 22.41 -2.34 -15.40
N ILE A 73 23.29 -1.87 -14.52
CA ILE A 73 24.72 -2.17 -14.61
C ILE A 73 24.86 -3.68 -14.36
N LYS A 74 24.87 -4.47 -15.45
CA LYS A 74 25.49 -5.79 -15.44
C LYS A 74 26.94 -5.55 -15.06
N ILE A 75 27.35 -6.08 -13.92
CA ILE A 75 28.74 -6.11 -13.47
C ILE A 75 29.47 -6.99 -14.49
N ASN A 76 29.84 -6.43 -15.64
CA ASN A 76 30.66 -7.12 -16.61
C ASN A 76 32.10 -7.12 -16.09
N GLU A 77 32.73 -8.29 -16.17
CA GLU A 77 34.11 -8.64 -15.81
C GLU A 77 35.20 -7.74 -16.44
N LYS A 78 34.84 -6.71 -17.21
CA LYS A 78 35.77 -5.81 -17.91
C LYS A 78 36.33 -4.64 -17.10
N TYR A 79 35.91 -4.46 -15.85
CA TYR A 79 36.38 -3.37 -14.98
C TYR A 79 37.41 -3.82 -13.94
N GLU A 80 38.00 -5.00 -14.13
CA GLU A 80 38.52 -5.86 -13.05
C GLU A 80 39.99 -5.73 -12.65
N ASN A 81 40.79 -4.85 -13.24
CA ASN A 81 42.19 -4.78 -12.84
C ASN A 81 42.42 -3.74 -11.74
N GLU A 82 43.26 -4.13 -10.78
CA GLU A 82 43.92 -3.35 -9.72
C GLU A 82 44.74 -2.15 -10.24
N ALA A 83 44.43 -1.66 -11.45
CA ALA A 83 45.12 -0.64 -12.22
C ALA A 83 44.46 0.75 -12.16
N ILE A 84 43.36 0.96 -11.40
CA ILE A 84 42.80 2.32 -11.23
C ILE A 84 43.68 3.17 -10.27
N PHE A 85 44.46 2.53 -9.38
CA PHE A 85 45.32 3.22 -8.42
C PHE A 85 46.78 2.81 -8.53
N GLN A 86 47.36 2.94 -9.73
CA GLN A 86 48.83 3.07 -9.82
C GLN A 86 49.33 4.35 -9.11
N ASN A 87 48.42 5.27 -8.74
CA ASN A 87 48.70 6.49 -8.00
C ASN A 87 47.93 6.49 -6.66
N ILE A 88 48.67 6.36 -5.56
CA ILE A 88 48.15 6.37 -4.17
C ILE A 88 47.39 7.66 -3.86
N GLU A 89 47.80 8.79 -4.41
CA GLU A 89 47.14 10.09 -4.16
C GLU A 89 45.72 10.13 -4.76
N LYS A 90 45.52 9.55 -5.95
CA LYS A 90 44.18 9.42 -6.53
C LYS A 90 43.27 8.53 -5.70
N TYR A 91 43.82 7.48 -5.09
CA TYR A 91 43.07 6.60 -4.18
C TYR A 91 42.62 7.34 -2.94
N GLN A 92 43.55 8.04 -2.27
CA GLN A 92 43.22 8.81 -1.07
C GLN A 92 42.21 9.91 -1.38
N SER A 93 42.40 10.67 -2.46
CA SER A 93 41.44 11.70 -2.86
C SER A 93 40.03 11.15 -3.14
N MET A 94 39.93 10.00 -3.82
CA MET A 94 38.63 9.36 -4.08
C MET A 94 37.99 8.84 -2.79
N LYS A 95 38.79 8.22 -1.91
CA LYS A 95 38.35 7.74 -0.61
C LYS A 95 37.80 8.90 0.23
N ASP A 96 38.51 10.01 0.30
CA ASP A 96 38.11 11.18 1.08
C ASP A 96 36.80 11.78 0.55
N LYS A 97 36.66 11.91 -0.77
CA LYS A 97 35.41 12.37 -1.41
C LYS A 97 34.23 11.45 -1.11
N LEU A 98 34.41 10.13 -1.25
CA LEU A 98 33.35 9.16 -0.97
C LEU A 98 32.98 9.16 0.51
N PHE A 99 33.98 9.29 1.39
CA PHE A 99 33.73 9.38 2.82
C PHE A 99 33.01 10.67 3.19
N GLU A 100 33.39 11.81 2.60
CA GLU A 100 32.71 13.10 2.80
C GLU A 100 31.24 13.03 2.37
N LYS A 101 30.96 12.38 1.23
CA LYS A 101 29.63 12.24 0.65
C LYS A 101 28.74 11.24 1.40
N LEU A 102 29.28 10.07 1.73
CA LEU A 102 28.49 8.93 2.27
C LEU A 102 28.61 8.79 3.78
N GLY A 103 29.66 9.35 4.36
CA GLY A 103 30.00 9.25 5.77
C GLY A 103 30.67 7.94 6.19
N PHE A 104 30.96 7.04 5.24
CA PHE A 104 31.66 5.78 5.45
C PHE A 104 32.50 5.40 4.22
N PHE A 105 33.40 4.43 4.39
CA PHE A 105 34.14 3.81 3.29
C PHE A 105 34.39 2.33 3.56
N ILE A 106 34.29 1.50 2.53
CA ILE A 106 34.63 0.08 2.56
C ILE A 106 35.78 -0.14 1.58
N PRO A 107 36.95 -0.66 2.01
CA PRO A 107 38.02 -1.02 1.10
C PRO A 107 37.53 -1.99 0.03
N TYR A 108 38.03 -1.86 -1.20
CA TYR A 108 37.59 -2.70 -2.32
C TYR A 108 37.68 -4.20 -2.01
N ASN A 109 38.78 -4.63 -1.39
CA ASN A 109 39.00 -6.03 -0.99
C ASN A 109 38.01 -6.56 0.06
N ASN A 110 37.27 -5.66 0.72
CA ASN A 110 36.26 -5.98 1.70
C ASN A 110 34.84 -5.90 1.13
N LEU A 111 34.63 -5.30 -0.06
CA LEU A 111 33.33 -5.28 -0.71
C LEU A 111 32.82 -6.70 -1.00
N ILE A 112 31.54 -6.92 -0.75
CA ILE A 112 30.93 -8.24 -0.95
C ILE A 112 30.93 -8.66 -2.43
N ASN A 113 30.76 -7.68 -3.34
CA ASN A 113 30.76 -7.87 -4.79
C ASN A 113 32.16 -8.01 -5.40
N SER A 114 33.25 -7.66 -4.68
CA SER A 114 34.61 -7.77 -5.23
C SER A 114 35.15 -9.20 -5.25
N LYS A 115 34.42 -10.13 -4.63
CA LYS A 115 34.79 -11.55 -4.50
C LYS A 115 34.17 -12.46 -5.56
N ILE A 116 33.43 -11.92 -6.53
CA ILE A 116 32.86 -12.66 -7.65
C ILE A 116 33.88 -12.71 -8.80
N LYS A 117 35.08 -13.26 -8.57
CA LYS A 117 36.14 -13.38 -9.59
C LYS A 117 36.40 -14.85 -9.97
N ASN A 118 36.55 -15.11 -11.27
CA ASN A 118 37.25 -16.26 -11.87
C ASN A 118 36.64 -17.67 -11.71
N ASN A 119 35.32 -17.88 -11.81
CA ASN A 119 34.69 -19.23 -11.77
C ASN A 119 35.04 -20.11 -10.53
N GLU A 120 35.79 -19.58 -9.55
CA GLU A 120 36.06 -20.20 -8.26
C GLU A 120 35.05 -19.64 -7.26
N THR A 121 34.27 -20.51 -6.62
CA THR A 121 33.33 -20.10 -5.58
C THR A 121 34.10 -19.62 -4.36
N PHE A 122 34.26 -18.29 -4.20
CA PHE A 122 34.77 -17.72 -2.97
C PHE A 122 33.91 -18.20 -1.80
N ILE A 123 34.54 -18.76 -0.77
CA ILE A 123 33.86 -19.24 0.43
C ILE A 123 33.84 -18.10 1.44
N TYR A 124 32.67 -17.50 1.65
CA TYR A 124 32.47 -16.53 2.71
C TYR A 124 32.37 -17.26 4.05
N ASP A 125 33.35 -17.07 4.93
CA ASP A 125 33.36 -17.68 6.27
C ASP A 125 33.19 -16.63 7.39
N SER A 126 33.02 -17.10 8.62
CA SER A 126 32.87 -16.23 9.79
C SER A 126 34.10 -15.36 10.04
N LYS A 127 35.31 -15.83 9.68
CA LYS A 127 36.56 -15.08 9.85
C LYS A 127 36.61 -13.88 8.92
N TRP A 128 36.27 -14.06 7.65
CA TRP A 128 36.20 -13.00 6.66
C TRP A 128 35.14 -11.98 7.06
N LEU A 129 33.92 -12.42 7.38
CA LEU A 129 32.83 -11.51 7.74
C LEU A 129 33.17 -10.69 8.99
N LYS A 130 33.75 -11.35 10.00
CA LYS A 130 34.24 -10.68 11.21
C LYS A 130 35.30 -9.63 10.88
N LYS A 131 36.30 -10.00 10.07
CA LYS A 131 37.37 -9.07 9.67
C LYS A 131 36.80 -7.84 8.97
N VAL A 132 35.91 -8.04 8.00
CA VAL A 132 35.31 -6.93 7.26
C VAL A 132 34.51 -5.99 8.17
N PHE A 133 33.75 -6.52 9.13
CA PHE A 133 33.03 -5.72 10.12
C PHE A 133 33.95 -5.00 11.11
N GLN A 134 35.07 -5.63 11.49
CA GLN A 134 36.10 -5.01 12.34
C GLN A 134 36.81 -3.88 11.59
N ASP A 135 37.25 -4.11 10.35
CA ASP A 135 37.89 -3.11 9.50
C ASP A 135 36.95 -1.91 9.29
N PHE A 136 35.66 -2.15 9.03
CA PHE A 136 34.66 -1.08 8.94
C PHE A 136 34.56 -0.27 10.24
N THR A 137 34.43 -0.96 11.38
CA THR A 137 34.34 -0.31 12.70
C THR A 137 35.59 0.50 13.03
N GLU A 138 36.78 0.00 12.68
CA GLU A 138 38.05 0.70 12.85
C GLU A 138 38.13 1.96 11.99
N ILE A 139 37.77 1.87 10.70
CA ILE A 139 37.71 3.01 9.78
C ILE A 139 36.75 4.09 10.31
N ILE A 140 35.58 3.70 10.80
CA ILE A 140 34.62 4.65 11.38
C ILE A 140 35.16 5.30 12.67
N ASN A 141 35.75 4.51 13.57
CA ASN A 141 36.25 5.01 14.86
C ASN A 141 37.46 5.94 14.72
N THR A 142 38.33 5.68 13.73
CA THR A 142 39.53 6.49 13.44
C THR A 142 39.24 7.71 12.58
N SER A 143 38.05 7.81 11.98
CA SER A 143 37.65 8.96 11.18
C SER A 143 37.48 10.23 12.02
N GLU A 144 37.90 11.36 11.47
CA GLU A 144 37.62 12.70 12.02
C GLU A 144 36.29 13.26 11.51
N ASN A 145 35.66 12.62 10.52
CA ASN A 145 34.41 13.09 9.95
C ASN A 145 33.27 13.03 10.99
N PRO A 146 32.45 14.10 11.14
CA PRO A 146 31.28 14.10 12.02
C PRO A 146 30.30 12.95 11.76
N SER A 147 30.24 12.42 10.53
CA SER A 147 29.39 11.29 10.13
C SER A 147 29.69 10.00 10.91
N LYS A 148 30.85 9.89 11.57
CA LYS A 148 31.26 8.68 12.29
C LYS A 148 30.25 8.26 13.36
N GLU A 149 29.64 9.24 14.05
CA GLU A 149 28.63 8.97 15.08
C GLU A 149 27.36 8.35 14.47
N THR A 150 27.14 8.48 13.16
CA THR A 150 26.05 7.83 12.43
C THR A 150 26.31 6.33 12.21
N TYR A 151 27.56 5.93 11.92
CA TYR A 151 27.90 4.53 11.62
C TYR A 151 28.51 3.75 12.80
N LYS A 152 28.81 4.42 13.91
CA LYS A 152 29.31 3.76 15.12
C LYS A 152 28.38 2.66 15.64
N TYR A 153 28.96 1.54 16.08
CA TYR A 153 28.27 0.39 16.69
C TYR A 153 27.37 -0.44 15.76
N VAL A 154 27.31 -0.17 14.45
CA VAL A 154 26.38 -0.86 13.52
C VAL A 154 26.70 -2.34 13.27
N PHE A 155 27.87 -2.82 13.68
CA PHE A 155 28.26 -4.23 13.53
C PHE A 155 28.72 -4.89 14.84
N ASP A 156 28.64 -4.19 15.97
CA ASP A 156 29.18 -4.68 17.26
C ASP A 156 28.53 -6.01 17.69
N SER A 157 27.20 -6.10 17.59
CA SER A 157 26.49 -7.32 17.97
C SER A 157 26.83 -8.46 17.02
N ALA A 158 26.92 -8.21 15.71
CA ALA A 158 27.30 -9.23 14.75
C ALA A 158 28.73 -9.73 15.00
N ILE A 159 29.70 -8.84 15.26
CA ILE A 159 31.07 -9.20 15.62
C ILE A 159 31.09 -10.06 16.90
N PHE A 160 30.32 -9.68 17.92
CA PHE A 160 30.19 -10.47 19.15
C PHE A 160 29.68 -11.89 18.87
N TRP A 161 28.61 -12.02 18.08
CA TRP A 161 28.05 -13.33 17.75
C TRP A 161 28.97 -14.17 16.86
N LEU A 162 29.71 -13.54 15.94
CA LEU A 162 30.75 -14.20 15.13
C LEU A 162 31.91 -14.74 15.96
N ASN A 163 32.12 -14.30 17.21
CA ASN A 163 33.09 -14.93 18.12
C ASN A 163 32.60 -16.24 18.72
N THR A 164 31.31 -16.52 18.63
CA THR A 164 30.68 -17.71 19.23
C THR A 164 30.45 -18.84 18.22
N THR A 165 30.94 -18.69 16.99
CA THR A 165 30.66 -19.61 15.87
C THR A 165 31.66 -20.78 15.77
N ASN A 166 31.23 -21.86 15.12
CA ASN A 166 32.03 -23.05 14.83
C ASN A 166 32.10 -23.32 13.30
N THR A 167 32.85 -24.34 12.87
CA THR A 167 33.02 -24.67 11.44
C THR A 167 31.73 -25.05 10.71
N SER A 168 30.71 -25.56 11.41
CA SER A 168 29.39 -25.83 10.82
C SER A 168 28.64 -24.55 10.43
N MET A 169 28.96 -23.43 11.09
CA MET A 169 28.37 -22.12 10.83
C MET A 169 28.97 -21.42 9.61
N ASP A 170 30.25 -21.67 9.29
CA ASP A 170 30.88 -21.09 8.10
C ASP A 170 30.16 -21.49 6.81
N LYS A 171 29.73 -22.76 6.71
CA LYS A 171 28.91 -23.24 5.58
C LYS A 171 27.59 -22.47 5.47
N LYS A 172 26.95 -22.18 6.60
CA LYS A 172 25.67 -21.48 6.66
C LYS A 172 25.81 -20.00 6.30
N ILE A 173 26.85 -19.33 6.81
CA ILE A 173 27.19 -17.95 6.44
C ILE A 173 27.44 -17.84 4.94
N ASN A 174 28.20 -18.78 4.37
CA ASN A 174 28.45 -18.83 2.94
C ASN A 174 27.15 -18.93 2.12
N ILE A 175 26.25 -19.83 2.53
CA ILE A 175 24.93 -19.99 1.88
C ILE A 175 24.12 -18.69 1.97
N LEU A 176 24.03 -18.09 3.16
CA LEU A 176 23.27 -16.85 3.38
C LEU A 176 23.77 -15.68 2.52
N ILE A 177 25.09 -15.50 2.45
CA ILE A 177 25.69 -14.45 1.61
C ILE A 177 25.40 -14.71 0.13
N ASN A 178 25.52 -15.96 -0.33
CA ASN A 178 25.24 -16.32 -1.71
C ASN A 178 23.76 -16.15 -2.08
N ILE A 179 22.84 -16.41 -1.15
CA ILE A 179 21.41 -16.12 -1.33
C ILE A 179 21.21 -14.61 -1.55
N ILE A 180 21.76 -13.76 -0.67
CA ILE A 180 21.59 -12.30 -0.75
C ILE A 180 22.28 -11.72 -2.00
N ASN A 181 23.42 -12.27 -2.41
CA ASN A 181 24.15 -11.87 -3.62
C ASN A 181 23.53 -12.41 -4.91
N ASN A 182 22.48 -13.22 -4.86
CA ASN A 182 21.91 -13.84 -6.03
C ASN A 182 21.45 -12.77 -7.05
N PRO A 183 22.02 -12.74 -8.27
CA PRO A 183 21.69 -11.72 -9.27
C PRO A 183 20.21 -11.77 -9.68
N ASN A 184 19.55 -12.94 -9.56
CA ASN A 184 18.12 -13.07 -9.88
C ASN A 184 17.23 -12.37 -8.85
N LEU A 185 17.66 -12.19 -7.60
CA LEU A 185 16.90 -11.42 -6.61
C LEU A 185 16.96 -9.91 -6.88
N ASN A 186 18.09 -9.41 -7.40
CA ASN A 186 18.33 -8.01 -7.74
C ASN A 186 17.65 -6.98 -6.81
N ILE A 187 18.02 -6.97 -5.53
CA ILE A 187 17.51 -6.00 -4.55
C ILE A 187 18.12 -4.62 -4.83
N THR A 188 17.30 -3.65 -5.23
CA THR A 188 17.67 -2.25 -5.48
C THR A 188 17.87 -1.48 -4.18
N LEU A 189 18.56 -0.32 -4.21
CA LEU A 189 18.83 0.47 -2.99
C LEU A 189 17.57 0.82 -2.20
N ASN A 190 16.49 1.15 -2.91
CA ASN A 190 15.21 1.54 -2.28
C ASN A 190 14.45 0.35 -1.68
N GLU A 191 14.74 -0.89 -2.10
CA GLU A 191 14.06 -2.09 -1.62
C GLU A 191 14.69 -2.67 -0.34
N TYR A 192 15.94 -2.31 0.01
CA TYR A 192 16.61 -2.86 1.20
C TYR A 192 15.87 -2.58 2.49
N GLN A 193 15.29 -1.38 2.61
CA GLN A 193 14.56 -0.96 3.79
C GLN A 193 13.33 -1.86 4.00
N ASP A 194 12.52 -2.09 2.96
CA ASP A 194 11.37 -3.00 3.03
C ASP A 194 11.80 -4.46 3.27
N VAL A 195 12.88 -4.94 2.64
CA VAL A 195 13.44 -6.28 2.89
C VAL A 195 13.88 -6.44 4.35
N PHE A 196 14.58 -5.44 4.90
CA PHE A 196 15.04 -5.43 6.28
C PHE A 196 13.89 -5.43 7.29
N GLU A 197 12.86 -4.62 7.05
CA GLU A 197 11.66 -4.58 7.90
C GLU A 197 10.88 -5.89 7.88
N ASN A 198 10.73 -6.51 6.70
CA ASN A 198 10.09 -7.83 6.60
C ASN A 198 10.89 -8.89 7.38
N LEU A 199 12.22 -8.90 7.27
CA LEU A 199 13.05 -9.81 8.07
C LEU A 199 12.86 -9.55 9.57
N LEU A 200 12.88 -8.29 10.02
CA LEU A 200 12.61 -7.95 11.43
C LEU A 200 11.25 -8.48 11.90
N TYR A 201 10.20 -8.32 11.08
CA TYR A 201 8.87 -8.87 11.35
C TYR A 201 8.91 -10.39 11.49
N LYS A 202 9.49 -11.11 10.52
CA LYS A 202 9.58 -12.57 10.54
C LYS A 202 10.38 -13.07 11.74
N PHE A 203 11.52 -12.45 12.07
CA PHE A 203 12.28 -12.76 13.29
C PHE A 203 11.48 -12.51 14.57
N SER A 204 10.69 -11.44 14.63
CA SER A 204 9.88 -11.14 15.81
C SER A 204 8.84 -12.22 16.06
N SER A 205 8.20 -12.75 15.01
CA SER A 205 7.21 -13.82 15.14
C SER A 205 7.79 -15.14 15.68
N LEU A 206 9.12 -15.31 15.63
CA LEU A 206 9.81 -16.46 16.22
C LEU A 206 10.22 -16.22 17.68
N ASN A 207 10.36 -14.97 18.13
CA ASN A 207 10.86 -14.61 19.47
C ASN A 207 9.78 -13.94 20.34
N LYS A 208 9.24 -14.70 21.30
CA LYS A 208 8.18 -14.23 22.21
C LYS A 208 8.59 -13.11 23.18
N GLN A 209 9.89 -12.80 23.33
CA GLN A 209 10.38 -11.88 24.37
C GLN A 209 10.40 -10.39 23.96
N GLN A 210 10.33 -10.10 22.65
CA GLN A 210 10.40 -8.72 22.14
C GLN A 210 9.06 -8.33 21.51
N LEU A 211 8.52 -7.19 21.95
CA LEU A 211 7.38 -6.57 21.30
C LEU A 211 7.85 -5.96 19.98
N TYR A 212 7.32 -6.47 18.87
CA TYR A 212 7.46 -5.85 17.55
C TYR A 212 6.13 -5.20 17.23
N ILE A 213 6.18 -3.96 16.79
CA ILE A 213 4.99 -3.20 16.42
C ILE A 213 4.69 -3.54 14.96
N PRO A 214 3.51 -4.13 14.65
CA PRO A 214 3.13 -4.41 13.28
C PRO A 214 3.06 -3.13 12.46
N LYS A 215 3.43 -3.20 11.17
CA LYS A 215 3.35 -2.09 10.23
C LYS A 215 1.98 -1.39 10.22
N SER A 216 0.90 -2.15 10.38
CA SER A 216 -0.45 -1.59 10.46
C SER A 216 -0.68 -0.65 11.66
N ILE A 217 0.01 -0.88 12.78
CA ILE A 217 -0.02 0.00 13.95
C ILE A 217 0.88 1.22 13.73
N ASP A 218 2.04 1.03 13.09
CA ASP A 218 2.92 2.12 12.67
C ASP A 218 2.18 3.09 11.71
N ASP A 219 1.46 2.56 10.72
CA ASP A 219 0.62 3.33 9.80
C ASP A 219 -0.49 4.10 10.52
N LEU A 220 -1.14 3.48 11.51
CA LEU A 220 -2.15 4.12 12.34
C LEU A 220 -1.57 5.28 13.16
N MET A 221 -0.45 5.06 13.87
CA MET A 221 0.22 6.10 14.65
C MET A 221 0.65 7.28 13.77
N SER A 222 1.19 7.01 12.58
CA SER A 222 1.60 8.07 11.64
C SER A 222 0.42 8.86 11.10
N GLY A 223 -0.73 8.21 10.86
CA GLY A 223 -1.97 8.91 10.49
C GLY A 223 -2.48 9.82 11.60
N LEU A 224 -2.54 9.32 12.84
CA LEU A 224 -2.98 10.09 14.01
C LEU A 224 -2.05 11.28 14.30
N LEU A 225 -0.73 11.09 14.12
CA LEU A 225 0.24 12.17 14.25
C LEU A 225 -0.04 13.27 13.21
N LEU A 226 -0.25 12.90 11.94
CA LEU A 226 -0.54 13.87 10.89
C LEU A 226 -1.80 14.69 11.16
N ASP A 227 -2.87 14.05 11.62
CA ASP A 227 -4.11 14.75 12.00
C ASP A 227 -3.94 15.62 13.25
N SER A 228 -2.92 15.36 14.08
CA SER A 228 -2.63 16.12 15.29
C SER A 228 -1.70 17.32 15.08
N LEU A 229 -1.01 17.39 13.94
CA LEU A 229 -0.10 18.49 13.61
C LEU A 229 -0.84 19.64 12.92
N ASP A 230 -0.42 20.87 13.21
CA ASP A 230 -0.91 22.04 12.48
C ASP A 230 -0.49 21.96 11.00
N LYS A 231 -1.39 22.33 10.08
CA LYS A 231 -1.12 22.33 8.63
C LYS A 231 0.08 23.20 8.20
N LYS A 232 0.49 24.15 9.04
CA LYS A 232 1.64 25.04 8.80
C LYS A 232 2.97 24.47 9.32
N THR A 233 2.93 23.35 10.03
CA THR A 233 4.11 22.72 10.62
C THR A 233 5.02 22.22 9.51
N THR A 234 6.28 22.65 9.54
CA THR A 234 7.32 22.21 8.58
C THR A 234 8.53 21.59 9.27
N LYS A 235 8.62 21.73 10.59
CA LYS A 235 9.67 21.15 11.42
C LYS A 235 9.06 20.56 12.70
N ILE A 236 9.51 19.37 13.07
CA ILE A 236 9.10 18.69 14.31
C ILE A 236 10.32 18.11 15.04
N SER A 237 10.32 18.22 16.36
CA SER A 237 11.26 17.53 17.24
C SER A 237 10.58 16.32 17.86
N ILE A 238 11.25 15.18 17.84
CA ILE A 238 10.65 13.87 18.17
C ILE A 238 11.55 13.13 19.14
N TYR A 239 11.00 12.70 20.27
CA TYR A 239 11.66 11.78 21.19
C TYR A 239 11.08 10.38 21.04
N ASN A 240 11.95 9.42 20.70
CA ASN A 240 11.57 8.03 20.57
C ASN A 240 12.30 7.18 21.60
N GLN A 241 11.53 6.62 22.52
CA GLN A 241 12.06 5.89 23.67
C GLN A 241 11.68 4.42 23.60
N ASN A 242 12.66 3.53 23.70
CA ASN A 242 12.50 2.07 23.75
C ASN A 242 11.79 1.44 22.52
N PHE A 243 11.59 2.17 21.42
CA PHE A 243 11.09 1.60 20.15
C PHE A 243 12.12 0.72 19.47
N ASN A 244 11.63 -0.31 18.77
CA ASN A 244 12.48 -1.33 18.17
C ASN A 244 12.87 -1.11 16.71
N ASN A 245 12.21 -0.22 15.95
CA ASN A 245 12.41 -0.20 14.50
C ASN A 245 12.13 1.11 13.73
N LEU A 246 11.72 2.25 14.34
CA LEU A 246 11.40 3.49 13.59
C LEU A 246 10.44 3.31 12.37
N ALA A 247 9.73 2.19 12.24
CA ALA A 247 8.93 1.90 11.04
C ALA A 247 7.74 2.86 10.90
N TRP A 248 7.23 3.39 12.01
CA TRP A 248 6.29 4.51 12.00
C TRP A 248 6.87 5.75 11.29
N LEU A 249 8.17 6.05 11.45
CA LEU A 249 8.81 7.19 10.79
C LEU A 249 8.82 7.00 9.28
N VAL A 250 9.11 5.78 8.82
CA VAL A 250 9.01 5.43 7.39
C VAL A 250 7.60 5.67 6.87
N SER A 251 6.60 5.21 7.63
CA SER A 251 5.19 5.36 7.29
C SER A 251 4.78 6.85 7.27
N PHE A 252 5.32 7.65 8.19
CA PHE A 252 5.11 9.10 8.26
C PHE A 252 5.77 9.83 7.08
N ASP A 253 7.01 9.48 6.74
CA ASP A 253 7.76 10.09 5.64
C ASP A 253 7.15 9.74 4.28
N LYS A 254 6.70 8.49 4.10
CA LYS A 254 5.93 8.09 2.91
C LYS A 254 4.67 8.96 2.79
N LYS A 255 3.86 9.08 3.84
CA LYS A 255 2.61 9.88 3.83
C LYS A 255 2.81 11.38 3.64
N THR A 256 3.98 11.91 4.00
CA THR A 256 4.29 13.35 3.90
C THR A 256 5.17 13.70 2.71
N GLU A 257 5.55 12.73 1.89
CA GLU A 257 6.56 12.91 0.84
C GLU A 257 7.85 13.53 1.39
N ASP A 258 8.21 13.15 2.62
CA ASP A 258 9.35 13.69 3.36
C ASP A 258 9.38 15.23 3.49
N SER A 259 8.21 15.88 3.52
CA SER A 259 8.12 17.35 3.56
C SER A 259 8.55 18.00 4.89
N PHE A 260 8.77 17.21 5.94
CA PHE A 260 9.06 17.69 7.29
C PHE A 260 10.55 17.57 7.63
N LYS A 261 11.13 18.67 8.13
CA LYS A 261 12.41 18.62 8.85
C LYS A 261 12.20 18.01 10.24
N LYS A 262 13.02 17.04 10.61
CA LYS A 262 12.83 16.25 11.84
C LYS A 262 14.10 16.25 12.67
N ASP A 263 13.99 16.61 13.94
CA ASP A 263 15.06 16.40 14.93
C ASP A 263 14.67 15.20 15.80
N LEU A 264 15.31 14.04 15.57
CA LEU A 264 14.98 12.75 16.18
C LEU A 264 15.95 12.44 17.32
N TYR A 265 15.41 12.23 18.51
CA TYR A 265 16.15 11.82 19.70
C TYR A 265 15.78 10.39 20.05
N ILE A 266 16.71 9.46 19.85
CA ILE A 266 16.45 8.03 20.00
C ILE A 266 17.20 7.51 21.21
N GLN A 267 16.46 6.97 22.19
CA GLN A 267 17.02 6.48 23.43
C GLN A 267 16.63 5.04 23.73
N THR A 268 17.63 4.19 23.97
CA THR A 268 17.46 2.80 24.40
C THR A 268 18.71 2.27 25.11
N THR A 269 18.54 1.38 26.09
CA THR A 269 19.66 0.66 26.73
C THR A 269 20.07 -0.59 25.99
N ASN A 270 19.16 -1.18 25.23
CA ASN A 270 19.40 -2.47 24.64
C ASN A 270 20.28 -2.29 23.40
N ALA A 271 21.54 -2.69 23.52
CA ALA A 271 22.54 -2.56 22.45
C ALA A 271 22.08 -3.18 21.12
N LYS A 272 21.38 -4.33 21.16
CA LYS A 272 20.87 -5.00 19.96
C LYS A 272 19.76 -4.20 19.29
N ILE A 273 18.88 -3.59 20.07
CA ILE A 273 17.80 -2.73 19.57
C ILE A 273 18.38 -1.44 19.00
N PHE A 274 19.33 -0.84 19.72
CA PHE A 274 20.04 0.37 19.31
C PHE A 274 20.68 0.19 17.93
N GLU A 275 21.43 -0.89 17.74
CA GLU A 275 22.11 -1.23 16.48
C GLU A 275 21.11 -1.40 15.32
N LEU A 276 20.08 -2.23 15.51
CA LEU A 276 19.08 -2.48 14.46
C LEU A 276 18.26 -1.23 14.10
N THR A 277 17.94 -0.39 15.09
CA THR A 277 17.24 0.88 14.85
C THR A 277 18.10 1.83 14.02
N LYS A 278 19.42 1.85 14.28
CA LYS A 278 20.38 2.65 13.53
C LYS A 278 20.54 2.17 12.10
N ILE A 279 20.64 0.85 11.91
CA ILE A 279 20.65 0.23 10.59
C ILE A 279 19.40 0.59 9.79
N ASN A 280 18.20 0.50 10.41
CA ASN A 280 16.97 0.84 9.70
C ASN A 280 16.94 2.33 9.30
N ALA A 281 17.35 3.23 10.20
CA ALA A 281 17.46 4.66 9.91
C ALA A 281 18.46 4.96 8.77
N LEU A 282 19.58 4.24 8.71
CA LEU A 282 20.59 4.40 7.65
C LEU A 282 20.09 3.92 6.28
N MET A 283 19.28 2.86 6.25
CA MET A 283 18.65 2.37 5.00
C MET A 283 17.53 3.30 4.50
N LEU A 284 16.89 4.04 5.40
CA LEU A 284 15.85 5.01 5.04
C LEU A 284 16.39 6.21 4.26
N GLU A 285 17.68 6.55 4.42
CA GLU A 285 18.37 7.66 3.74
C GLU A 285 17.67 9.03 3.81
N ASN A 286 16.93 9.29 4.89
CA ASN A 286 16.17 10.54 5.03
C ASN A 286 17.10 11.74 5.29
N GLN A 287 17.26 12.62 4.29
CA GLN A 287 18.08 13.83 4.36
C GLN A 287 17.45 14.95 5.20
N ASN A 288 16.13 14.90 5.43
CA ASN A 288 15.40 15.86 6.26
C ASN A 288 15.38 15.49 7.75
N SER A 289 16.13 14.46 8.14
CA SER A 289 16.16 13.93 9.51
C SER A 289 17.53 14.08 10.17
N ASN A 290 17.58 14.77 11.30
CA ASN A 290 18.74 14.86 12.17
C ASN A 290 18.60 13.87 13.32
N TYR A 291 19.52 12.91 13.44
CA TYR A 291 19.46 11.88 14.47
C TYR A 291 20.40 12.16 15.64
N GLN A 292 19.88 12.02 16.86
CA GLN A 292 20.61 12.08 18.12
C GLN A 292 20.46 10.74 18.83
N TRP A 293 21.54 9.96 18.85
CA TRP A 293 21.55 8.58 19.35
C TRP A 293 22.02 8.50 20.80
N LEU A 294 21.20 7.92 21.68
CA LEU A 294 21.44 7.90 23.13
C LEU A 294 21.36 6.47 23.68
N LYS A 295 22.52 5.83 23.86
CA LYS A 295 22.62 4.48 24.45
C LYS A 295 22.69 4.53 25.98
N ARG A 296 21.58 4.91 26.61
CA ARG A 296 21.46 5.08 28.08
C ARG A 296 20.07 4.75 28.60
N GLU A 297 19.98 4.43 29.89
CA GLU A 297 18.71 4.08 30.55
C GLU A 297 17.82 5.33 30.75
N PRO A 298 16.59 5.35 30.19
CA PRO A 298 15.72 6.53 30.26
C PRO A 298 15.31 6.95 31.68
N LEU A 299 15.04 6.02 32.58
CA LEU A 299 14.64 6.23 33.97
C LEU A 299 15.81 6.53 34.94
N GLN A 300 17.07 6.25 34.60
CA GLN A 300 18.20 6.44 35.53
C GLN A 300 18.71 7.88 35.60
N GLN A 301 18.69 8.61 34.48
CA GLN A 301 19.25 9.96 34.42
C GLN A 301 18.33 10.92 33.67
N LEU A 302 18.14 12.11 34.23
CA LEU A 302 17.43 13.19 33.58
C LEU A 302 18.16 13.59 32.29
N PHE A 303 17.46 13.52 31.16
CA PHE A 303 17.99 13.99 29.90
C PHE A 303 17.97 15.53 29.83
N GLN A 304 19.16 16.11 29.69
CA GLN A 304 19.39 17.54 29.53
C GLN A 304 20.25 17.82 28.28
N ILE A 305 20.03 18.98 27.67
CA ILE A 305 20.85 19.53 26.59
C ILE A 305 21.29 20.93 27.02
N ASN A 306 22.60 21.20 27.05
CA ASN A 306 23.18 22.48 27.48
C ASN A 306 22.64 22.96 28.86
N ASN A 307 22.61 22.04 29.83
CA ASN A 307 22.08 22.26 31.19
C ASN A 307 20.60 22.68 31.26
N LYS A 308 19.83 22.54 30.16
CA LYS A 308 18.38 22.73 30.14
C LYS A 308 17.66 21.39 30.02
N ILE A 309 16.50 21.31 30.65
CA ILE A 309 15.61 20.15 30.52
C ILE A 309 15.24 20.00 29.05
N PHE A 310 15.47 18.81 28.52
CA PHE A 310 15.10 18.43 27.17
C PHE A 310 13.57 18.51 26.99
N SER A 311 13.09 18.92 25.81
CA SER A 311 11.66 18.84 25.49
C SER A 311 11.42 18.78 23.98
N VAL A 312 10.35 18.11 23.57
CA VAL A 312 10.03 17.84 22.15
C VAL A 312 8.55 18.03 21.83
N ASP A 313 8.25 18.16 20.54
CA ASP A 313 6.88 18.33 20.03
C ASP A 313 6.12 16.98 19.98
N VAL A 314 6.85 15.89 19.68
CA VAL A 314 6.28 14.55 19.54
C VAL A 314 7.02 13.55 20.41
N VAL A 315 6.30 12.69 21.11
CA VAL A 315 6.90 11.57 21.85
C VAL A 315 6.28 10.24 21.40
N MET A 316 7.13 9.28 21.04
CA MET A 316 6.74 7.90 20.73
C MET A 316 7.24 6.99 21.86
N ASN A 317 6.30 6.35 22.55
CA ASN A 317 6.60 5.48 23.70
C ASN A 317 6.07 4.06 23.47
N CYS A 318 6.98 3.09 23.49
CA CYS A 318 6.65 1.68 23.50
C CYS A 318 7.53 0.99 24.54
N ALA A 319 7.07 0.97 25.79
CA ALA A 319 7.81 0.39 26.89
C ALA A 319 7.67 -1.13 26.96
N ASN A 320 8.69 -1.82 27.49
CA ASN A 320 8.65 -3.25 27.71
C ASN A 320 8.26 -3.56 29.16
N SER A 321 7.21 -4.35 29.35
CA SER A 321 6.69 -4.86 30.64
C SER A 321 7.73 -5.53 31.56
N ASN A 322 8.87 -5.99 31.03
CA ASN A 322 9.76 -6.90 31.73
C ASN A 322 10.88 -6.22 32.54
N ILE A 323 10.90 -4.90 32.60
CA ILE A 323 11.92 -4.16 33.36
C ILE A 323 11.46 -4.03 34.82
N LYS A 324 12.31 -4.45 35.77
CA LYS A 324 12.02 -4.31 37.21
C LYS A 324 12.30 -2.87 37.64
N LEU A 325 11.32 -2.25 38.32
CA LEU A 325 11.49 -0.95 38.95
C LEU A 325 12.09 -1.11 40.36
N SER A 326 13.10 -0.32 40.68
CA SER A 326 13.59 -0.11 42.04
C SER A 326 12.79 1.03 42.68
N LYS A 327 11.95 0.72 43.67
CA LYS A 327 11.01 1.67 44.29
C LYS A 327 11.66 2.89 44.94
N ASN A 328 12.93 2.80 45.33
CA ASN A 328 13.64 3.86 46.05
C ASN A 328 14.25 4.93 45.13
N GLU A 329 14.34 4.70 43.81
CA GLU A 329 15.05 5.59 42.89
C GLU A 329 14.23 6.81 42.44
N PHE A 330 12.89 6.77 42.57
CA PHE A 330 12.01 7.78 41.96
C PHE A 330 11.44 8.83 42.92
N SER A 331 11.62 8.66 44.25
CA SER A 331 10.93 9.52 45.24
C SER A 331 11.34 11.00 45.20
N ASN A 332 12.53 11.32 44.69
CA ASN A 332 13.04 12.69 44.57
C ASN A 332 13.19 13.15 43.11
N ASP A 333 12.67 12.37 42.17
CA ASP A 333 12.85 12.64 40.75
C ASP A 333 11.74 13.57 40.25
N ILE A 334 12.16 14.72 39.72
CA ILE A 334 11.28 15.78 39.23
C ILE A 334 10.26 15.31 38.20
N ARG A 335 10.57 14.23 37.46
CA ARG A 335 9.68 13.63 36.46
C ARG A 335 8.41 13.06 37.07
N PHE A 336 8.48 12.61 38.33
CA PHE A 336 7.40 11.93 39.03
C PHE A 336 6.75 12.77 40.13
N ASN A 337 7.25 13.97 40.42
CA ASN A 337 6.76 14.82 41.52
C ASN A 337 5.24 15.08 41.53
N GLN A 338 4.59 15.06 40.36
CA GLN A 338 3.15 15.27 40.24
C GLN A 338 2.33 13.97 40.36
N TYR A 339 2.97 12.81 40.38
CA TYR A 339 2.38 11.48 40.27
C TYR A 339 2.72 10.62 41.47
N ASP A 340 1.95 9.55 41.68
CA ASP A 340 2.33 8.51 42.62
C ASP A 340 3.40 7.63 41.99
N LEU A 341 4.19 6.95 42.82
CA LEU A 341 5.19 6.00 42.33
C LEU A 341 4.52 4.96 41.40
N PRO A 342 4.99 4.83 40.14
CA PRO A 342 4.41 3.89 39.20
C PRO A 342 4.57 2.46 39.71
N LYS A 343 3.50 1.68 39.62
CA LYS A 343 3.46 0.26 40.00
C LYS A 343 4.07 -0.64 38.93
N THR A 344 4.15 -0.16 37.70
CA THR A 344 4.60 -0.91 36.53
C THR A 344 5.66 -0.14 35.73
N SER A 345 6.62 -0.86 35.13
CA SER A 345 7.68 -0.22 34.34
C SER A 345 7.15 0.44 33.07
N GLU A 346 6.15 -0.16 32.42
CA GLU A 346 5.47 0.46 31.27
C GLU A 346 4.91 1.85 31.60
N TYR A 347 4.27 1.99 32.77
CA TYR A 347 3.73 3.28 33.20
C TYR A 347 4.81 4.27 33.67
N ALA A 348 5.88 3.79 34.30
CA ALA A 348 7.04 4.63 34.64
C ALA A 348 7.66 5.27 33.39
N TYR A 349 7.81 4.49 32.31
CA TYR A 349 8.30 5.00 31.04
C TYR A 349 7.30 5.94 30.37
N LEU A 350 5.98 5.72 30.51
CA LEU A 350 4.96 6.68 30.06
C LEU A 350 5.11 8.03 30.77
N LEU A 351 5.24 8.05 32.09
CA LEU A 351 5.42 9.30 32.84
C LEU A 351 6.75 10.00 32.51
N ASN A 352 7.83 9.23 32.33
CA ASN A 352 9.11 9.75 31.86
C ASN A 352 8.99 10.42 30.48
N ALA A 353 8.36 9.73 29.53
CA ALA A 353 8.11 10.23 28.19
C ALA A 353 7.25 11.50 28.20
N LEU A 354 6.19 11.52 29.02
CA LEU A 354 5.30 12.66 29.20
C LEU A 354 6.01 13.90 29.75
N PHE A 355 6.99 13.72 30.64
CA PHE A 355 7.76 14.83 31.19
C PHE A 355 8.50 15.64 30.11
N TYR A 356 9.03 14.95 29.09
CA TYR A 356 9.74 15.58 27.97
C TYR A 356 8.83 16.14 26.87
N LEU A 357 7.51 15.99 27.01
CA LEU A 357 6.55 16.55 26.06
C LEU A 357 6.35 18.05 26.32
N LYS A 358 6.49 18.88 25.28
CA LYS A 358 6.17 20.31 25.33
C LYS A 358 4.68 20.56 25.50
N GLU A 359 4.35 21.78 25.94
CA GLU A 359 2.98 22.30 25.81
C GLU A 359 2.55 22.27 24.34
N ASN A 360 1.29 21.87 24.10
CA ASN A 360 0.70 21.53 22.80
C ASN A 360 1.38 20.39 22.03
N GLY A 361 2.33 19.67 22.65
CA GLY A 361 2.91 18.47 22.07
C GLY A 361 1.95 17.29 22.08
N VAL A 362 2.21 16.30 21.22
CA VAL A 362 1.47 15.04 21.14
C VAL A 362 2.36 13.85 21.48
N MET A 363 1.85 12.94 22.29
CA MET A 363 2.51 11.69 22.64
C MET A 363 1.62 10.51 22.28
N PHE A 364 2.24 9.50 21.66
CA PHE A 364 1.63 8.20 21.42
C PHE A 364 2.28 7.16 22.33
N SER A 365 1.46 6.47 23.12
CA SER A 365 1.93 5.43 24.04
C SER A 365 1.17 4.14 23.82
N LEU A 366 1.89 3.09 23.44
CA LEU A 366 1.37 1.72 23.46
C LEU A 366 1.51 1.16 24.88
N ILE A 367 0.38 0.75 25.47
CA ILE A 367 0.32 0.26 26.85
C ILE A 367 -0.60 -0.95 26.96
N SER A 368 -0.21 -1.95 27.74
CA SER A 368 -1.07 -3.10 27.97
C SER A 368 -2.26 -2.72 28.86
N GLN A 369 -3.40 -3.37 28.67
CA GLN A 369 -4.61 -3.18 29.48
C GLN A 369 -4.32 -3.39 30.96
N LYS A 370 -3.54 -4.43 31.29
CA LYS A 370 -3.14 -4.75 32.66
C LYS A 370 -2.38 -3.60 33.31
N THR A 371 -1.41 -3.02 32.61
CA THR A 371 -0.62 -1.88 33.10
C THR A 371 -1.50 -0.66 33.29
N LEU A 372 -2.29 -0.30 32.28
CA LEU A 372 -3.15 0.89 32.33
C LEU A 372 -4.11 0.82 33.52
N PHE A 373 -4.76 -0.32 33.76
CA PHE A 373 -5.75 -0.46 34.82
C PHE A 373 -5.15 -0.61 36.23
N ALA A 374 -3.88 -1.00 36.35
CA ALA A 374 -3.20 -1.06 37.65
C ALA A 374 -2.93 0.34 38.25
N GLU A 375 -2.90 1.38 37.41
CA GLU A 375 -2.37 2.72 37.70
C GLU A 375 -3.48 3.76 37.97
N LYS A 376 -4.58 3.31 38.57
CA LYS A 376 -5.80 4.11 38.79
C LYS A 376 -5.54 5.55 39.30
N THR A 377 -4.74 5.72 40.36
CA THR A 377 -4.47 7.06 40.94
C THR A 377 -3.65 7.95 40.02
N ASN A 378 -2.74 7.39 39.22
CA ASN A 378 -2.00 8.14 38.22
C ASN A 378 -2.87 8.47 37.00
N ASN A 379 -3.76 7.57 36.59
CA ASN A 379 -4.75 7.85 35.55
C ASN A 379 -5.67 8.99 35.97
N GLU A 380 -6.17 8.98 37.21
CA GLU A 380 -6.97 10.06 37.81
C GLU A 380 -6.29 11.42 37.62
N LYS A 381 -4.99 11.51 37.91
CA LYS A 381 -4.20 12.75 37.74
C LYS A 381 -4.10 13.16 36.26
N LEU A 382 -3.78 12.24 35.35
CA LEU A 382 -3.71 12.53 33.91
C LEU A 382 -5.07 12.98 33.34
N ILE A 383 -6.16 12.35 33.77
CA ILE A 383 -7.54 12.70 33.40
C ILE A 383 -7.90 14.09 33.94
N GLN A 384 -7.59 14.36 35.20
CA GLN A 384 -7.81 15.67 35.82
C GLN A 384 -6.98 16.78 35.18
N GLN A 385 -5.79 16.47 34.67
CA GLN A 385 -4.98 17.41 33.89
C GLN A 385 -5.53 17.59 32.46
N GLY A 386 -6.42 16.71 32.00
CA GLY A 386 -6.95 16.73 30.63
C GLY A 386 -5.91 16.29 29.59
N PHE A 387 -4.90 15.52 30.00
CA PHE A 387 -3.79 15.13 29.13
C PHE A 387 -4.16 13.98 28.18
N ILE A 388 -5.07 13.10 28.57
CA ILE A 388 -5.51 12.00 27.70
C ILE A 388 -6.53 12.55 26.70
N ASP A 389 -6.17 12.56 25.41
CA ASP A 389 -7.03 13.05 24.31
C ASP A 389 -7.88 11.90 23.77
N LYS A 390 -7.23 10.76 23.45
CA LYS A 390 -7.87 9.60 22.84
C LYS A 390 -7.34 8.29 23.43
N ILE A 391 -8.23 7.31 23.59
CA ILE A 391 -7.91 5.93 23.97
C ILE A 391 -8.44 5.00 22.89
N ILE A 392 -7.54 4.28 22.23
CA ILE A 392 -7.89 3.36 21.15
C ILE A 392 -7.63 1.93 21.62
N GLN A 393 -8.68 1.12 21.76
CA GLN A 393 -8.57 -0.30 22.09
C GLN A 393 -8.22 -1.09 20.84
N LEU A 394 -7.04 -1.72 20.81
CA LEU A 394 -6.59 -2.51 19.67
C LEU A 394 -7.15 -3.94 19.73
N PRO A 395 -7.22 -4.66 18.59
CA PRO A 395 -7.58 -6.08 18.57
C PRO A 395 -6.69 -6.93 19.47
N GLU A 396 -7.30 -7.79 20.28
CA GLU A 396 -6.59 -8.73 21.14
C GLU A 396 -5.63 -9.62 20.33
N GLY A 397 -4.37 -9.72 20.73
CA GLY A 397 -3.40 -10.58 20.04
C GLY A 397 -2.85 -10.02 18.72
N ILE A 398 -3.11 -8.75 18.41
CA ILE A 398 -2.52 -8.07 17.24
C ILE A 398 -0.99 -8.05 17.27
N PHE A 399 -0.41 -8.08 18.48
CA PHE A 399 1.02 -8.27 18.68
C PHE A 399 1.28 -9.78 18.78
N ASN A 400 1.71 -10.40 17.67
CA ASN A 400 1.97 -11.85 17.46
C ASN A 400 2.58 -12.64 18.64
N ASN A 401 3.22 -11.97 19.60
CA ASN A 401 3.98 -12.55 20.70
C ASN A 401 3.30 -12.42 22.07
N LYS A 402 2.18 -11.72 22.18
CA LYS A 402 1.46 -11.46 23.44
C LYS A 402 -0.05 -11.59 23.25
N ASN A 403 -0.66 -12.56 23.92
CA ASN A 403 -2.11 -12.66 24.08
C ASN A 403 -2.57 -11.69 25.17
N GLU A 404 -2.30 -10.40 24.98
CA GLU A 404 -2.71 -9.32 25.87
C GLU A 404 -3.42 -8.25 25.05
N ASN A 405 -4.39 -7.58 25.66
CA ASN A 405 -5.02 -6.40 25.10
C ASN A 405 -4.11 -5.19 25.27
N TYR A 406 -4.03 -4.37 24.23
CA TYR A 406 -3.22 -3.17 24.20
C TYR A 406 -4.09 -1.97 23.83
N PHE A 407 -3.78 -0.83 24.44
CA PHE A 407 -4.32 0.47 24.09
C PHE A 407 -3.25 1.31 23.42
N LEU A 408 -3.64 2.05 22.39
CA LEU A 408 -2.89 3.20 21.90
C LEU A 408 -3.47 4.45 22.55
N LEU A 409 -2.70 5.05 23.45
CA LEU A 409 -3.05 6.32 24.08
C LEU A 409 -2.49 7.47 23.26
N GLN A 410 -3.35 8.43 22.92
CA GLN A 410 -2.95 9.74 22.44
C GLN A 410 -3.04 10.72 23.60
N ILE A 411 -1.90 11.29 23.97
CA ILE A 411 -1.77 12.26 25.04
C ILE A 411 -1.42 13.62 24.44
N LYS A 412 -2.15 14.67 24.82
CA LYS A 412 -1.88 16.05 24.42
C LYS A 412 -1.72 16.93 25.65
N LYS A 413 -0.58 17.58 25.77
CA LYS A 413 -0.30 18.49 26.89
C LYS A 413 -0.81 19.88 26.55
N THR A 414 -2.13 20.04 26.50
CA THR A 414 -2.80 21.28 26.09
C THR A 414 -3.30 22.09 27.30
N SER A 415 -3.33 23.42 27.16
CA SER A 415 -3.86 24.36 28.16
C SER A 415 -5.41 24.39 28.23
N SER A 416 -6.12 23.51 27.52
CA SER A 416 -7.57 23.64 27.29
C SER A 416 -8.46 23.26 28.49
N LYS A 417 -9.57 24.01 28.65
CA LYS A 417 -10.59 23.87 29.70
C LYS A 417 -11.57 22.71 29.48
N ASN A 418 -11.57 22.06 28.31
CA ASN A 418 -12.51 20.98 27.98
C ASN A 418 -11.83 19.62 28.12
N LYS A 419 -11.99 19.00 29.30
CA LYS A 419 -11.46 17.67 29.64
C LYS A 419 -12.45 16.60 29.14
N LYS A 420 -12.36 16.25 27.86
CA LYS A 420 -13.10 15.13 27.26
C LYS A 420 -12.10 14.12 26.72
N ILE A 421 -12.46 12.84 26.75
CA ILE A 421 -11.64 11.76 26.20
C ILE A 421 -12.47 11.07 25.12
N GLN A 422 -11.90 10.89 23.93
CA GLN A 422 -12.51 10.04 22.92
C GLN A 422 -12.08 8.59 23.15
N PHE A 423 -13.04 7.73 23.43
CA PHE A 423 -12.84 6.29 23.45
C PHE A 423 -13.16 5.74 22.06
N ILE A 424 -12.26 4.92 21.51
CA ILE A 424 -12.40 4.29 20.19
C ILE A 424 -12.19 2.79 20.35
N ASP A 425 -13.25 2.01 20.14
CA ASP A 425 -13.19 0.55 20.20
C ASP A 425 -12.86 0.00 18.81
N ALA A 426 -11.60 -0.38 18.62
CA ALA A 426 -11.13 -1.07 17.42
C ALA A 426 -10.92 -2.57 17.65
N SER A 427 -11.42 -3.15 18.75
CA SER A 427 -11.16 -4.54 19.13
C SER A 427 -11.67 -5.56 18.10
N LYS A 428 -12.75 -5.22 17.38
CA LYS A 428 -13.36 -6.03 16.30
C LYS A 428 -12.89 -5.65 14.89
N LEU A 429 -12.05 -4.63 14.75
CA LEU A 429 -11.54 -4.17 13.46
C LEU A 429 -10.28 -4.95 13.10
N PHE A 430 -10.42 -6.17 12.58
CA PHE A 430 -9.28 -6.96 12.10
C PHE A 430 -9.74 -8.00 11.08
N THR A 431 -8.80 -8.48 10.27
CA THR A 431 -8.96 -9.73 9.52
C THR A 431 -7.94 -10.77 10.00
N ILE A 432 -8.23 -12.04 9.76
CA ILE A 432 -7.31 -13.14 10.08
C ILE A 432 -6.56 -13.53 8.80
N LYS A 433 -5.24 -13.33 8.79
CA LYS A 433 -4.33 -13.77 7.72
C LYS A 433 -3.24 -14.64 8.32
N ASP A 434 -3.05 -15.84 7.79
CA ASP A 434 -2.06 -16.82 8.30
C ASP A 434 -2.14 -17.01 9.83
N GLU A 435 -3.37 -17.21 10.35
CA GLU A 435 -3.68 -17.36 11.78
C GLU A 435 -3.39 -16.12 12.66
N LYS A 436 -3.07 -14.97 12.06
CA LYS A 436 -2.75 -13.72 12.76
C LYS A 436 -3.79 -12.66 12.48
N LYS A 437 -4.10 -11.86 13.51
CA LYS A 437 -4.94 -10.68 13.35
C LYS A 437 -4.14 -9.55 12.72
N VAL A 438 -4.68 -8.96 11.66
CA VAL A 438 -4.08 -7.84 10.94
C VAL A 438 -5.08 -6.70 10.85
N LEU A 439 -4.61 -5.49 11.13
CA LEU A 439 -5.33 -4.27 10.79
C LEU A 439 -5.03 -3.96 9.32
N GLU A 440 -5.99 -4.25 8.45
CA GLU A 440 -5.87 -3.88 7.04
C GLU A 440 -6.07 -2.37 6.83
N ILE A 441 -5.78 -1.90 5.61
CA ILE A 441 -5.79 -0.48 5.25
C ILE A 441 -7.18 0.13 5.49
N GLY A 442 -8.26 -0.56 5.13
CA GLY A 442 -9.64 -0.13 5.40
C GLY A 442 -9.95 0.02 6.90
N ASN A 443 -9.47 -0.92 7.73
CA ASN A 443 -9.60 -0.84 9.19
C ASN A 443 -8.85 0.37 9.76
N ILE A 444 -7.60 0.59 9.32
CA ILE A 444 -6.79 1.74 9.74
C ILE A 444 -7.50 3.04 9.35
N LYS A 445 -7.99 3.12 8.11
CA LYS A 445 -8.71 4.29 7.59
C LYS A 445 -9.96 4.59 8.41
N ARG A 446 -10.73 3.57 8.78
CA ARG A 446 -11.89 3.69 9.68
C ARG A 446 -11.51 4.29 11.02
N ILE A 447 -10.47 3.74 11.66
CA ILE A 447 -10.02 4.24 12.97
C ILE A 447 -9.57 5.70 12.87
N LEU A 448 -8.85 6.07 11.82
CA LEU A 448 -8.40 7.45 11.58
C LEU A 448 -9.58 8.42 11.37
N ASP A 449 -10.54 8.06 10.53
CA ASP A 449 -11.72 8.90 10.28
C ASP A 449 -12.57 9.05 11.56
N ILE A 450 -12.74 7.98 12.35
CA ILE A 450 -13.39 8.03 13.66
C ILE A 450 -12.65 8.99 14.60
N ALA A 451 -11.33 8.83 14.72
CA ALA A 451 -10.48 9.66 15.57
C ALA A 451 -10.53 11.15 15.16
N LYS A 452 -10.65 11.42 13.85
CA LYS A 452 -10.73 12.76 13.30
C LYS A 452 -12.10 13.42 13.48
N SER A 453 -13.18 12.65 13.34
CA SER A 453 -14.54 13.19 13.40
C SER A 453 -14.90 13.71 14.78
N GLU A 454 -14.31 13.12 15.85
CA GLU A 454 -14.69 13.39 17.24
C GLU A 454 -16.21 13.34 17.40
N THR A 455 -16.84 12.24 16.96
CA THR A 455 -18.29 12.02 17.05
C THR A 455 -18.62 10.70 17.74
N PHE A 456 -19.83 10.60 18.29
CA PHE A 456 -20.38 9.33 18.76
C PHE A 456 -20.72 8.44 17.56
N ILE A 457 -20.21 7.22 17.58
CA ILE A 457 -20.50 6.18 16.60
C ILE A 457 -20.81 4.92 17.39
N GLU A 458 -22.03 4.39 17.25
CA GLU A 458 -22.48 3.24 18.02
C GLU A 458 -21.48 2.09 17.93
N ASN A 459 -21.13 1.49 19.08
CA ASN A 459 -20.15 0.40 19.24
C ASN A 459 -18.69 0.71 18.83
N TYR A 460 -18.37 1.88 18.28
CA TYR A 460 -17.02 2.20 17.81
C TYR A 460 -16.41 3.44 18.46
N SER A 461 -17.20 4.47 18.78
CA SER A 461 -16.67 5.68 19.39
C SER A 461 -17.63 6.37 20.33
N LYS A 462 -17.09 6.88 21.44
CA LYS A 462 -17.81 7.72 22.37
C LYS A 462 -16.90 8.81 22.90
N ILE A 463 -17.39 10.05 22.88
CA ILE A 463 -16.75 11.16 23.60
C ILE A 463 -17.28 11.19 25.01
N VAL A 464 -16.40 10.94 25.96
CA VAL A 464 -16.74 10.88 27.37
C VAL A 464 -16.27 12.17 28.05
N SER A 465 -17.20 12.85 28.73
CA SER A 465 -16.86 14.06 29.50
C SER A 465 -16.17 13.73 30.81
N LEU A 466 -15.37 14.65 31.35
CA LEU A 466 -14.79 14.50 32.69
C LEU A 466 -15.82 14.13 33.75
N ASN A 467 -17.01 14.75 33.74
CA ASN A 467 -18.05 14.48 34.72
C ASN A 467 -18.54 13.03 34.65
N GLU A 468 -18.69 12.48 33.44
CA GLU A 468 -19.04 11.08 33.22
C GLU A 468 -17.91 10.16 33.72
N ILE A 469 -16.65 10.49 33.43
CA ILE A 469 -15.49 9.74 33.93
C ILE A 469 -15.42 9.74 35.46
N ILE A 470 -15.68 10.89 36.09
CA ILE A 470 -15.76 11.02 37.55
C ILE A 470 -16.88 10.13 38.11
N SER A 471 -18.06 10.14 37.48
CA SER A 471 -19.18 9.28 37.89
C SER A 471 -18.86 7.79 37.78
N ASN A 472 -17.99 7.42 36.84
CA ASN A 472 -17.45 6.07 36.67
C ASN A 472 -16.14 5.84 37.48
N ASN A 473 -15.91 6.61 38.55
CA ASN A 473 -14.75 6.48 39.45
C ASN A 473 -13.39 6.50 38.72
N TYR A 474 -13.28 7.36 37.70
CA TYR A 474 -12.10 7.50 36.84
C TYR A 474 -11.68 6.21 36.12
N SER A 475 -12.63 5.30 35.89
CA SER A 475 -12.38 4.09 35.12
C SER A 475 -12.02 4.45 33.68
N LEU A 476 -11.04 3.75 33.12
CA LEU A 476 -10.74 3.78 31.68
C LEU A 476 -11.19 2.50 30.98
N ASN A 477 -12.04 1.69 31.65
CA ASN A 477 -12.58 0.48 31.07
C ASN A 477 -13.69 0.80 30.08
N PHE A 478 -13.62 0.21 28.88
CA PHE A 478 -14.57 0.47 27.81
C PHE A 478 -15.98 0.01 28.16
N SER A 479 -16.15 -1.06 28.94
CA SER A 479 -17.47 -1.56 29.36
C SER A 479 -18.29 -0.55 30.18
N ASP A 480 -17.64 0.44 30.78
CA ASP A 480 -18.32 1.45 31.60
C ASP A 480 -18.91 2.59 30.73
N TYR A 481 -18.49 2.66 29.46
CA TYR A 481 -18.85 3.75 28.53
C TYR A 481 -19.63 3.25 27.32
N PHE A 482 -19.22 2.10 26.79
CA PHE A 482 -19.96 1.35 25.81
C PHE A 482 -20.93 0.49 26.59
N LYS A 483 -22.21 0.87 26.58
CA LYS A 483 -23.22 -0.06 27.05
C LYS A 483 -23.11 -1.27 26.15
N ASP A 484 -22.78 -2.40 26.76
CA ASP A 484 -23.04 -3.68 26.15
C ASP A 484 -24.51 -3.65 25.74
N ASN A 485 -24.76 -3.51 24.45
CA ASN A 485 -25.97 -4.04 23.87
C ASN A 485 -26.00 -5.57 24.09
N ALA A 486 -25.14 -6.21 24.90
CA ALA A 486 -25.33 -7.56 25.44
C ALA A 486 -26.61 -7.71 26.29
N ASN A 487 -27.23 -6.61 26.73
CA ASN A 487 -28.61 -6.64 27.26
C ASN A 487 -29.68 -6.44 26.17
N VAL A 488 -29.28 -6.21 24.91
CA VAL A 488 -30.10 -6.11 23.68
C VAL A 488 -29.70 -7.19 22.63
N THR A 489 -28.69 -8.03 22.89
CA THR A 489 -28.23 -9.15 22.04
C THR A 489 -28.21 -10.50 22.76
N LYS A 490 -28.79 -10.54 23.97
CA LYS A 490 -29.17 -11.81 24.58
C LYS A 490 -30.67 -11.78 24.83
N PRO A 491 -31.42 -12.72 24.24
CA PRO A 491 -32.83 -12.84 24.55
C PRO A 491 -33.01 -13.02 26.07
N PRO A 492 -34.19 -12.67 26.62
CA PRO A 492 -34.53 -12.96 28.01
C PRO A 492 -34.16 -14.41 28.37
N LYS A 493 -33.64 -14.67 29.57
CA LYS A 493 -33.14 -16.01 29.98
C LYS A 493 -34.22 -17.11 29.91
N ASP A 494 -35.47 -16.69 29.97
CA ASP A 494 -36.71 -17.47 29.91
C ASP A 494 -37.23 -17.67 28.47
N LEU A 495 -36.67 -16.95 27.49
CA LEU A 495 -37.02 -17.12 26.09
C LEU A 495 -36.22 -18.28 25.47
N VAL A 496 -36.90 -19.40 25.25
CA VAL A 496 -36.33 -20.59 24.59
C VAL A 496 -36.56 -20.47 23.08
N PRO A 497 -35.51 -20.32 22.25
CA PRO A 497 -35.68 -20.22 20.80
C PRO A 497 -36.07 -21.57 20.21
N ALA A 498 -37.00 -21.57 19.24
CA ALA A 498 -37.24 -22.74 18.42
C ALA A 498 -36.04 -22.99 17.49
N ARG A 499 -35.88 -24.23 17.02
CA ARG A 499 -34.73 -24.65 16.19
C ARG A 499 -34.62 -23.85 14.88
N ASN A 500 -35.73 -23.35 14.35
CA ASN A 500 -35.80 -22.53 13.13
C ASN A 500 -35.75 -21.01 13.37
N TRP A 501 -35.54 -20.57 14.62
CA TRP A 501 -35.44 -19.16 14.95
C TRP A 501 -34.00 -18.68 14.82
N ILE A 502 -33.79 -17.77 13.87
CA ILE A 502 -32.50 -17.16 13.54
C ILE A 502 -32.30 -15.95 14.46
N PRO A 503 -31.23 -15.92 15.27
CA PRO A 503 -30.90 -14.77 16.10
C PRO A 503 -30.68 -13.52 15.25
N ILE A 504 -31.11 -12.35 15.76
CA ILE A 504 -30.93 -11.07 15.07
C ILE A 504 -29.46 -10.77 14.78
N GLU A 505 -28.52 -11.24 15.61
CA GLU A 505 -27.08 -11.07 15.36
C GLU A 505 -26.66 -11.69 14.02
N LYS A 506 -27.18 -12.88 13.70
CA LYS A 506 -26.89 -13.53 12.42
C LYS A 506 -27.59 -12.86 11.23
N ILE A 507 -28.73 -12.21 11.46
CA ILE A 507 -29.38 -11.37 10.45
C ILE A 507 -28.58 -10.09 10.21
N ASN A 508 -28.04 -9.49 11.28
CA ASN A 508 -27.18 -8.31 11.19
C ASN A 508 -25.87 -8.62 10.47
N GLU A 509 -25.32 -9.83 10.64
CA GLU A 509 -24.19 -10.32 9.81
C GLU A 509 -24.53 -10.38 8.31
N LEU A 510 -25.82 -10.48 7.96
CA LEU A 510 -26.30 -10.47 6.58
C LEU A 510 -26.75 -9.09 6.07
N GLU A 511 -26.93 -8.07 6.93
CA GLU A 511 -27.49 -6.78 6.53
C GLU A 511 -26.69 -6.11 5.41
N TYR A 512 -25.37 -6.29 5.44
CA TYR A 512 -24.45 -5.89 4.39
C TYR A 512 -24.79 -6.46 3.01
N TYR A 513 -25.43 -7.64 2.92
CA TYR A 513 -25.75 -8.26 1.62
C TYR A 513 -27.21 -8.08 1.23
N LEU A 514 -28.10 -8.05 2.22
CA LEU A 514 -29.55 -7.89 2.03
C LEU A 514 -29.91 -6.54 1.41
N CYS A 515 -28.96 -5.65 1.29
CA CYS A 515 -29.12 -4.31 0.77
C CYS A 515 -28.81 -4.26 -0.75
N PHE A 516 -28.15 -5.26 -1.35
CA PHE A 516 -27.90 -5.26 -2.81
C PHE A 516 -29.15 -5.46 -3.68
N ARG A 517 -30.29 -5.85 -3.08
CA ARG A 517 -31.58 -5.98 -3.77
C ARG A 517 -32.69 -5.51 -2.83
N ASP A 518 -33.33 -4.39 -3.17
CA ASP A 518 -34.45 -3.86 -2.39
C ASP A 518 -35.54 -4.93 -2.16
N GLY A 519 -36.01 -5.04 -0.92
CA GLY A 519 -37.08 -5.97 -0.53
C GLY A 519 -36.64 -7.42 -0.31
N ILE A 520 -35.35 -7.77 -0.52
CA ILE A 520 -34.88 -9.15 -0.38
C ILE A 520 -34.93 -9.64 1.08
N LYS A 521 -34.72 -8.75 2.07
CA LYS A 521 -34.85 -9.08 3.51
C LYS A 521 -36.27 -9.52 3.85
N GLU A 522 -37.27 -8.80 3.34
CA GLU A 522 -38.71 -9.06 3.54
C GLU A 522 -39.22 -10.26 2.72
N GLN A 523 -38.49 -10.63 1.67
CA GLN A 523 -38.71 -11.86 0.91
C GLN A 523 -38.14 -13.08 1.64
N LEU A 524 -36.93 -12.96 2.18
CA LEU A 524 -36.20 -14.05 2.85
C LEU A 524 -36.70 -14.32 4.26
N PHE A 525 -36.91 -13.27 5.06
CA PHE A 525 -37.13 -13.37 6.50
C PHE A 525 -38.46 -12.75 6.94
N LYS A 526 -39.02 -13.28 8.04
CA LYS A 526 -40.11 -12.67 8.79
C LYS A 526 -39.72 -12.55 10.26
N PRO A 527 -39.99 -11.42 10.92
CA PRO A 527 -39.74 -11.27 12.35
C PRO A 527 -40.65 -12.22 13.13
N VAL A 528 -40.09 -12.87 14.15
CA VAL A 528 -40.84 -13.63 15.15
C VAL A 528 -41.11 -12.76 16.38
N ASN A 529 -40.06 -12.06 16.82
CA ASN A 529 -40.05 -11.06 17.89
C ASN A 529 -38.82 -10.15 17.70
N ASP A 530 -38.54 -9.27 18.66
CA ASP A 530 -37.43 -8.31 18.60
C ASP A 530 -36.03 -8.98 18.54
N TRP A 531 -35.94 -10.28 18.79
CA TRP A 531 -34.69 -11.03 18.97
C TRP A 531 -34.46 -12.07 17.88
N TYR A 532 -35.53 -12.53 17.22
CA TYR A 532 -35.51 -13.67 16.33
C TYR A 532 -36.28 -13.42 15.05
N PHE A 533 -35.70 -13.90 13.96
CA PHE A 533 -36.32 -14.02 12.65
C PHE A 533 -36.53 -15.50 12.33
N LYS A 534 -37.31 -15.77 11.30
CA LYS A 534 -37.33 -17.09 10.64
C LYS A 534 -37.43 -16.90 9.14
N PHE A 535 -37.04 -17.91 8.37
CA PHE A 535 -37.28 -17.89 6.94
C PHE A 535 -38.79 -17.77 6.66
N LYS A 536 -39.15 -16.91 5.70
CA LYS A 536 -40.54 -16.70 5.30
C LYS A 536 -41.09 -17.94 4.61
N ASN A 537 -40.32 -18.43 3.63
CA ASN A 537 -40.44 -19.70 2.93
C ASN A 537 -39.02 -20.18 2.55
N ILE A 538 -38.70 -21.44 2.85
CA ILE A 538 -37.41 -22.07 2.57
C ILE A 538 -37.19 -22.29 1.07
N GLU A 539 -38.23 -22.63 0.33
CA GLU A 539 -38.18 -22.81 -1.13
C GLU A 539 -37.86 -21.49 -1.81
N THR A 540 -38.56 -20.41 -1.44
CA THR A 540 -38.27 -19.06 -1.93
C THR A 540 -36.87 -18.59 -1.57
N ALA A 541 -36.35 -18.94 -0.39
CA ALA A 541 -34.97 -18.63 -0.04
C ALA A 541 -33.96 -19.37 -0.93
N ARG A 542 -34.22 -20.63 -1.29
CA ARG A 542 -33.39 -21.39 -2.25
C ARG A 542 -33.49 -20.82 -3.66
N GLU A 543 -34.69 -20.47 -4.11
CA GLU A 543 -34.90 -19.80 -5.41
C GLU A 543 -34.13 -18.48 -5.47
N ILE A 544 -34.20 -17.65 -4.43
CA ILE A 544 -33.44 -16.39 -4.35
C ILE A 544 -31.92 -16.68 -4.38
N ILE A 545 -31.44 -17.70 -3.68
CA ILE A 545 -30.03 -18.11 -3.71
C ILE A 545 -29.58 -18.57 -5.11
N ASP A 546 -30.45 -19.21 -5.87
CA ASP A 546 -30.17 -19.64 -7.24
C ASP A 546 -30.31 -18.49 -8.25
N GLU A 547 -31.19 -17.53 -8.00
CA GLU A 547 -31.34 -16.28 -8.76
C GLU A 547 -30.19 -15.28 -8.53
N LEU A 548 -29.49 -15.37 -7.39
CA LEU A 548 -28.32 -14.54 -7.09
C LEU A 548 -27.17 -14.91 -8.04
N THR A 549 -27.19 -14.28 -9.22
CA THR A 549 -26.20 -14.43 -10.28
C THR A 549 -25.39 -13.15 -10.46
N TYR A 550 -24.16 -13.34 -10.91
CA TYR A 550 -23.27 -12.27 -11.34
C TYR A 550 -23.93 -11.35 -12.39
N GLY A 551 -23.84 -10.03 -12.22
CA GLY A 551 -24.38 -9.01 -13.13
C GLY A 551 -25.80 -8.54 -12.82
N ASN A 552 -26.57 -9.28 -12.00
CA ASN A 552 -27.92 -8.89 -11.61
C ASN A 552 -27.97 -7.97 -10.38
N MET A 553 -26.82 -7.64 -9.77
CA MET A 553 -26.82 -6.90 -8.52
C MET A 553 -26.87 -5.37 -8.66
N VAL A 554 -26.43 -4.68 -9.74
CA VAL A 554 -26.07 -3.26 -9.49
C VAL A 554 -26.23 -2.19 -10.58
N TYR A 555 -27.20 -1.29 -10.34
CA TYR A 555 -27.23 0.09 -10.87
C TYR A 555 -26.24 1.03 -10.14
N SER A 556 -26.07 0.90 -8.83
CA SER A 556 -25.13 1.67 -8.01
C SER A 556 -23.63 1.44 -8.33
N LEU A 557 -23.16 0.21 -8.67
CA LEU A 557 -21.77 0.01 -9.09
C LEU A 557 -21.52 0.74 -10.41
N SER A 558 -22.46 0.71 -11.38
CA SER A 558 -22.34 1.40 -12.68
C SER A 558 -22.01 2.90 -12.54
N LYS A 559 -22.63 3.60 -11.60
CA LYS A 559 -22.32 5.04 -11.35
C LYS A 559 -20.96 5.27 -10.72
N MET A 560 -20.44 4.30 -9.97
CA MET A 560 -19.11 4.39 -9.39
C MET A 560 -18.05 4.05 -10.43
N PHE A 561 -18.33 3.10 -11.31
CA PHE A 561 -17.55 2.86 -12.52
C PHE A 561 -17.40 4.13 -13.34
N ASP A 562 -18.50 4.83 -13.64
CA ASP A 562 -18.43 6.12 -14.35
C ASP A 562 -17.48 7.11 -13.64
N SER A 563 -17.47 7.12 -12.31
CA SER A 563 -16.59 8.01 -11.54
C SER A 563 -15.12 7.61 -11.60
N PHE A 564 -14.82 6.31 -11.56
CA PHE A 564 -13.47 5.79 -11.74
C PHE A 564 -12.98 6.00 -13.18
N GLU A 565 -13.80 5.66 -14.18
CA GLU A 565 -13.50 5.87 -15.58
C GLU A 565 -13.16 7.34 -15.85
N ASN A 566 -13.98 8.27 -15.35
CA ASN A 566 -13.70 9.70 -15.44
C ASN A 566 -12.36 10.09 -14.78
N TYR A 567 -12.02 9.54 -13.62
CA TYR A 567 -10.71 9.79 -12.99
C TYR A 567 -9.54 9.30 -13.85
N PHE A 568 -9.65 8.14 -14.48
CA PHE A 568 -8.60 7.63 -15.37
C PHE A 568 -8.51 8.41 -16.69
N ARG A 569 -9.65 8.90 -17.20
CA ARG A 569 -9.67 9.86 -18.32
C ARG A 569 -9.09 11.23 -17.92
N GLU A 570 -9.27 11.69 -16.69
CA GLU A 570 -8.56 12.89 -16.19
C GLU A 570 -7.04 12.65 -16.07
N LEU A 571 -6.62 11.44 -15.69
CA LEU A 571 -5.20 11.06 -15.73
C LEU A 571 -4.65 11.06 -17.16
N TYR A 572 -5.44 10.62 -18.15
CA TYR A 572 -5.12 10.75 -19.59
C TYR A 572 -4.80 12.20 -19.97
N ASP A 573 -5.69 13.14 -19.65
CA ASP A 573 -5.51 14.58 -19.94
C ASP A 573 -4.27 15.16 -19.24
N PHE A 574 -3.89 14.62 -18.08
CA PHE A 574 -2.67 15.01 -17.39
C PHE A 574 -1.41 14.57 -18.15
N PHE A 575 -1.40 13.37 -18.72
CA PHE A 575 -0.30 12.88 -19.58
C PHE A 575 -0.12 13.72 -20.86
N ASP A 576 -1.10 14.54 -21.22
CA ASP A 576 -1.06 15.38 -22.43
C ASP A 576 -0.42 16.76 -22.22
N LYS A 577 -0.06 17.14 -20.98
CA LYS A 577 0.51 18.46 -20.70
C LYS A 577 2.02 18.50 -20.96
N PRO A 578 2.51 19.26 -21.97
CA PRO A 578 3.91 19.26 -22.41
C PRO A 578 4.92 19.92 -21.45
N LYS A 579 4.53 20.26 -20.21
CA LYS A 579 5.36 21.05 -19.27
C LYS A 579 5.40 20.55 -17.82
N ILE A 580 5.09 19.28 -17.56
CA ILE A 580 5.14 18.73 -16.19
C ILE A 580 5.99 17.46 -16.17
N HIS A 581 7.27 17.59 -16.53
CA HIS A 581 8.25 16.49 -16.46
C HIS A 581 9.04 16.47 -15.14
N SER A 582 8.69 17.31 -14.15
CA SER A 582 9.49 17.41 -12.93
C SER A 582 8.84 16.88 -11.64
N ASN A 583 7.60 16.37 -11.64
CA ASN A 583 6.99 15.75 -10.43
C ASN A 583 5.72 14.92 -10.75
N LEU A 584 5.82 13.82 -11.51
CA LEU A 584 4.74 12.81 -11.57
C LEU A 584 4.45 12.21 -10.17
N THR A 585 5.49 12.12 -9.35
CA THR A 585 5.46 11.69 -7.94
C THR A 585 4.53 12.49 -7.04
N LYS A 586 4.32 13.78 -7.32
CA LYS A 586 3.39 14.64 -6.56
C LYS A 586 1.94 14.55 -7.04
N PHE A 587 1.67 13.93 -8.19
CA PHE A 587 0.33 13.91 -8.81
C PHE A 587 -0.26 12.50 -8.93
N VAL A 588 0.60 11.47 -9.00
CA VAL A 588 0.23 10.04 -9.12
C VAL A 588 0.81 9.23 -7.96
N GLY A 589 1.51 9.87 -7.00
CA GLY A 589 2.13 9.19 -5.87
C GLY A 589 1.16 8.14 -5.31
N ILE A 590 1.63 6.93 -5.08
CA ILE A 590 0.81 5.78 -4.65
C ILE A 590 -0.07 6.10 -3.42
N ASN A 591 0.36 7.06 -2.60
CA ASN A 591 -0.41 7.59 -1.48
C ASN A 591 -1.57 8.50 -1.92
N ASP A 592 -1.42 9.25 -3.02
CA ASP A 592 -2.47 10.01 -3.71
C ASP A 592 -3.42 9.07 -4.47
N TYR A 593 -2.96 7.92 -5.00
CA TYR A 593 -3.85 6.90 -5.56
C TYR A 593 -4.85 6.40 -4.51
N GLU A 594 -4.35 5.86 -3.38
CA GLU A 594 -5.18 5.40 -2.26
C GLU A 594 -6.15 6.50 -1.77
N GLU A 595 -5.65 7.73 -1.60
CA GLU A 595 -6.47 8.87 -1.17
C GLU A 595 -7.53 9.27 -2.22
N ARG A 596 -7.21 9.21 -3.53
CA ARG A 596 -8.16 9.53 -4.61
C ARG A 596 -9.22 8.47 -4.77
N ILE A 597 -8.86 7.19 -4.70
CA ILE A 597 -9.83 6.09 -4.64
C ILE A 597 -10.78 6.32 -3.48
N TRP A 598 -10.24 6.63 -2.29
CA TRP A 598 -11.06 6.97 -1.14
C TRP A 598 -11.98 8.18 -1.37
N LYS A 599 -11.48 9.25 -2.00
CA LYS A 599 -12.30 10.42 -2.36
C LYS A 599 -13.42 10.07 -3.34
N ILE A 600 -13.19 9.19 -4.31
CA ILE A 600 -14.21 8.72 -5.26
C ILE A 600 -15.28 7.93 -4.52
N ILE A 601 -14.88 7.06 -3.59
CA ILE A 601 -15.81 6.30 -2.72
C ILE A 601 -16.66 7.29 -1.89
N LEU A 602 -16.03 8.26 -1.22
CA LEU A 602 -16.74 9.27 -0.42
C LEU A 602 -17.67 10.15 -1.25
N LYS A 603 -17.27 10.59 -2.45
CA LYS A 603 -18.12 11.40 -3.35
C LYS A 603 -19.39 10.67 -3.76
N ASN A 604 -19.34 9.35 -3.77
CA ASN A 604 -20.47 8.50 -4.09
C ASN A 604 -21.14 7.91 -2.83
N GLU A 605 -20.75 8.31 -1.62
CA GLU A 605 -21.24 7.75 -0.35
C GLU A 605 -22.77 7.82 -0.23
N ASP A 606 -23.42 8.90 -0.68
CA ASP A 606 -24.89 9.06 -0.69
C ASP A 606 -25.60 8.03 -1.59
N LYS A 607 -24.89 7.48 -2.58
CA LYS A 607 -25.37 6.40 -3.45
C LYS A 607 -25.19 5.02 -2.80
N PHE A 608 -24.51 4.95 -1.65
CA PHE A 608 -24.15 3.73 -0.90
C PHE A 608 -24.57 3.75 0.57
N THR A 609 -25.02 4.87 1.15
CA THR A 609 -25.15 5.05 2.62
C THR A 609 -26.20 4.16 3.29
N PHE A 610 -27.06 3.52 2.49
CA PHE A 610 -27.99 2.49 2.96
C PHE A 610 -27.50 1.05 2.75
N TYR A 611 -26.36 0.85 2.07
CA TYR A 611 -26.08 -0.37 1.32
C TYR A 611 -24.64 -0.91 1.41
N PHE A 612 -23.66 -0.21 2.00
CA PHE A 612 -22.27 -0.69 1.99
C PHE A 612 -21.40 -0.07 3.12
N ASP A 613 -20.63 -0.87 3.87
CA ASP A 613 -19.57 -0.34 4.75
C ASP A 613 -18.38 0.14 3.89
N LYS A 614 -18.34 1.45 3.59
CA LYS A 614 -17.33 2.08 2.71
C LYS A 614 -15.88 1.69 3.00
N TYR A 615 -15.54 1.35 4.24
CA TYR A 615 -14.19 0.94 4.63
C TYR A 615 -13.85 -0.47 4.16
N HIS A 616 -14.84 -1.37 4.18
CA HIS A 616 -14.69 -2.71 3.61
C HIS A 616 -14.57 -2.64 2.09
N PHE A 617 -15.32 -1.73 1.43
CA PHE A 617 -15.26 -1.56 -0.04
C PHE A 617 -13.84 -1.16 -0.43
N TYR A 618 -13.35 -0.14 0.27
CA TYR A 618 -12.02 0.38 0.08
C TYR A 618 -10.96 -0.71 0.26
N GLN A 619 -11.12 -1.58 1.26
CA GLN A 619 -10.21 -2.70 1.47
C GLN A 619 -10.24 -3.72 0.33
N GLU A 620 -11.42 -4.16 -0.09
CA GLU A 620 -11.55 -5.12 -1.19
C GLU A 620 -11.03 -4.54 -2.50
N PHE A 621 -11.35 -3.28 -2.79
CA PHE A 621 -10.80 -2.57 -3.93
C PHE A 621 -9.27 -2.57 -3.93
N LEU A 622 -8.63 -2.29 -2.80
CA LEU A 622 -7.17 -2.35 -2.69
C LEU A 622 -6.60 -3.77 -2.82
N ASN A 623 -7.32 -4.79 -2.35
CA ASN A 623 -6.90 -6.19 -2.48
C ASN A 623 -6.85 -6.61 -3.95
N TYR A 624 -7.89 -6.27 -4.72
CA TYR A 624 -7.99 -6.63 -6.14
C TYR A 624 -7.22 -5.67 -7.05
N SER A 625 -6.98 -4.42 -6.66
CA SER A 625 -6.21 -3.45 -7.45
C SER A 625 -4.68 -3.58 -7.25
N ALA A 626 -4.18 -4.70 -6.71
CA ALA A 626 -2.75 -4.88 -6.46
C ALA A 626 -1.92 -4.90 -7.75
N ASP A 627 -2.40 -5.62 -8.76
CA ASP A 627 -1.76 -5.68 -10.09
C ASP A 627 -1.84 -4.35 -10.80
N PHE A 628 -3.00 -3.67 -10.70
CA PHE A 628 -3.19 -2.30 -11.13
C PHE A 628 -2.15 -1.35 -10.51
N ARG A 629 -1.97 -1.40 -9.19
CA ARG A 629 -0.99 -0.59 -8.47
C ARG A 629 0.42 -0.88 -8.96
N ASN A 630 0.79 -2.15 -9.10
CA ASN A 630 2.11 -2.56 -9.59
C ASN A 630 2.37 -1.99 -11.00
N LYS A 631 1.36 -2.01 -11.88
CA LYS A 631 1.46 -1.44 -13.23
C LYS A 631 1.67 0.08 -13.20
N ILE A 632 0.92 0.81 -12.35
CA ILE A 632 1.12 2.25 -12.14
C ILE A 632 2.52 2.56 -11.59
N GLU A 633 2.99 1.79 -10.61
CA GLU A 633 4.32 1.96 -10.01
C GLU A 633 5.45 1.76 -11.05
N LYS A 634 5.32 0.73 -11.89
CA LYS A 634 6.26 0.49 -12.99
C LYS A 634 6.24 1.62 -14.02
N LEU A 635 5.05 2.08 -14.42
CA LEU A 635 4.86 3.21 -15.33
C LEU A 635 5.52 4.48 -14.79
N ASP A 636 5.28 4.84 -13.53
CA ASP A 636 5.90 6.01 -12.89
C ASP A 636 7.43 5.88 -12.84
N ASN A 637 7.95 4.74 -12.40
CA ASN A 637 9.39 4.49 -12.36
C ASN A 637 10.05 4.64 -13.74
N LEU A 638 9.41 4.12 -14.79
CA LEU A 638 9.93 4.20 -16.16
C LEU A 638 9.84 5.62 -16.72
N LEU A 639 8.75 6.35 -16.45
CA LEU A 639 8.58 7.77 -16.83
C LEU A 639 9.54 8.72 -16.08
N ARG A 640 9.99 8.36 -14.86
CA ARG A 640 11.07 9.11 -14.19
C ARG A 640 12.41 8.99 -14.91
N VAL A 641 12.65 7.86 -15.56
CA VAL A 641 13.91 7.57 -16.27
C VAL A 641 13.86 8.04 -17.73
N LYS A 642 12.69 7.99 -18.36
CA LYS A 642 12.47 8.28 -19.79
C LYS A 642 11.55 9.48 -19.95
N LYS A 643 11.92 10.41 -20.83
CA LYS A 643 11.26 11.72 -20.96
C LYS A 643 9.81 11.66 -21.46
N ASP A 644 9.42 10.62 -22.21
CA ASP A 644 8.04 10.46 -22.69
C ASP A 644 7.58 8.98 -22.71
N LEU A 645 6.26 8.79 -22.66
CA LEU A 645 5.58 7.47 -22.60
C LEU A 645 5.86 6.63 -23.86
N LYS A 646 5.93 7.28 -25.02
CA LYS A 646 6.23 6.63 -26.30
C LYS A 646 7.61 5.99 -26.27
N THR A 647 8.61 6.68 -25.76
CA THR A 647 9.98 6.18 -25.61
C THR A 647 10.04 5.04 -24.61
N VAL A 648 9.29 5.11 -23.49
CA VAL A 648 9.20 4.02 -22.51
C VAL A 648 8.72 2.73 -23.16
N VAL A 649 7.61 2.80 -23.91
CA VAL A 649 7.01 1.62 -24.54
C VAL A 649 7.83 1.16 -25.73
N LEU A 650 8.30 2.06 -26.60
CA LEU A 650 9.16 1.68 -27.72
C LEU A 650 10.48 1.08 -27.25
N ASP A 651 11.14 1.59 -26.20
CA ASP A 651 12.42 1.01 -25.74
C ASP A 651 12.25 -0.37 -25.08
N THR A 652 11.11 -0.65 -24.45
CA THR A 652 10.79 -2.00 -23.95
C THR A 652 10.58 -2.98 -25.10
N LEU A 653 10.00 -2.51 -26.22
CA LEU A 653 9.85 -3.29 -27.45
C LEU A 653 11.15 -3.39 -28.28
N ILE A 654 12.00 -2.36 -28.30
CA ILE A 654 13.23 -2.27 -29.10
C ILE A 654 14.40 -3.08 -28.48
N LYS A 655 14.43 -3.34 -27.17
CA LYS A 655 15.43 -4.26 -26.58
C LYS A 655 15.43 -5.66 -27.21
N ILE A 656 14.32 -6.05 -27.82
CA ILE A 656 14.10 -7.33 -28.50
C ILE A 656 14.61 -7.28 -29.96
N TYR A 657 14.54 -6.09 -30.57
CA TYR A 657 14.83 -5.81 -31.98
C TYR A 657 16.31 -6.01 -32.37
N ASN A 658 17.25 -5.75 -31.46
CA ASN A 658 18.69 -5.78 -31.79
C ASN A 658 19.28 -7.18 -32.08
N SER A 659 18.45 -8.22 -32.23
CA SER A 659 18.88 -9.58 -32.52
C SER A 659 18.49 -10.15 -33.90
N SER A 660 17.58 -9.51 -34.66
CA SER A 660 17.17 -10.00 -35.98
C SER A 660 17.02 -8.89 -37.04
N LYS A 661 17.46 -9.17 -38.26
CA LYS A 661 17.52 -8.24 -39.43
C LYS A 661 16.15 -7.99 -40.09
N SER A 662 15.07 -8.04 -39.33
CA SER A 662 13.71 -8.13 -39.88
C SER A 662 12.69 -7.32 -39.10
N ASN A 663 11.68 -6.79 -39.79
CA ASN A 663 10.65 -5.89 -39.23
C ASN A 663 9.61 -6.59 -38.32
N TRP A 664 9.98 -7.67 -37.64
CA TRP A 664 9.08 -8.48 -36.80
C TRP A 664 9.63 -8.66 -35.36
N ILE A 665 8.73 -8.78 -34.38
CA ILE A 665 9.04 -8.93 -32.94
C ILE A 665 9.31 -10.40 -32.61
N ASP A 666 10.56 -10.75 -32.30
CA ASP A 666 11.01 -12.13 -32.04
C ASP A 666 10.63 -12.68 -30.64
N LYS A 667 10.56 -11.81 -29.63
CA LYS A 667 10.20 -12.12 -28.23
C LYS A 667 9.42 -10.97 -27.60
N TRP A 668 8.63 -11.21 -26.55
CA TRP A 668 7.91 -10.16 -25.81
C TRP A 668 8.45 -10.06 -24.38
N ASP A 669 8.95 -8.89 -23.98
CA ASP A 669 9.60 -8.65 -22.66
C ASP A 669 9.20 -7.27 -22.08
N SER A 670 7.97 -6.82 -22.37
CA SER A 670 7.44 -5.57 -21.81
C SER A 670 6.96 -5.81 -20.37
N GLU A 671 7.35 -4.90 -19.46
CA GLU A 671 6.91 -4.94 -18.05
C GLU A 671 5.62 -4.14 -17.80
N ILE A 672 5.20 -3.33 -18.77
CA ILE A 672 4.02 -2.43 -18.70
C ILE A 672 2.84 -3.01 -19.47
N ILE A 673 3.10 -3.63 -20.63
CA ILE A 673 2.07 -4.09 -21.54
C ILE A 673 2.15 -5.61 -21.62
N ASP A 674 1.11 -6.27 -21.13
CA ASP A 674 1.03 -7.71 -21.23
C ASP A 674 0.61 -8.11 -22.64
N LYS A 675 1.14 -9.23 -23.10
CA LYS A 675 0.84 -9.74 -24.44
C LYS A 675 -0.66 -10.04 -24.61
N GLU A 676 -1.28 -10.54 -23.55
CA GLU A 676 -2.70 -10.90 -23.51
C GLU A 676 -3.59 -9.64 -23.65
N GLU A 677 -3.26 -8.54 -22.96
CA GLU A 677 -3.97 -7.26 -23.08
C GLU A 677 -3.98 -6.71 -24.51
N LEU A 678 -2.90 -6.99 -25.26
CA LEU A 678 -2.78 -6.58 -26.66
C LEU A 678 -3.60 -7.43 -27.60
N GLU A 679 -3.61 -8.75 -27.37
CA GLU A 679 -4.47 -9.67 -28.11
C GLU A 679 -5.93 -9.29 -27.89
N GLU A 680 -6.32 -8.97 -26.65
CA GLU A 680 -7.68 -8.50 -26.32
C GLU A 680 -8.01 -7.12 -26.94
N TYR A 681 -7.08 -6.17 -26.93
CA TYR A 681 -7.27 -4.88 -27.60
C TYR A 681 -7.39 -5.04 -29.12
N TYR A 682 -6.66 -5.98 -29.71
CA TYR A 682 -6.79 -6.33 -31.12
C TYR A 682 -8.14 -6.94 -31.43
N ASP A 683 -8.55 -7.97 -30.67
CA ASP A 683 -9.81 -8.66 -30.84
C ASP A 683 -11.00 -7.72 -30.67
N ARG A 684 -10.93 -6.77 -29.73
CA ARG A 684 -11.91 -5.69 -29.60
C ARG A 684 -12.04 -4.87 -30.87
N LEU A 685 -10.93 -4.41 -31.43
CA LEU A 685 -10.97 -3.59 -32.64
C LEU A 685 -11.48 -4.36 -33.87
N VAL A 686 -11.18 -5.65 -33.97
CA VAL A 686 -11.77 -6.54 -35.00
C VAL A 686 -13.28 -6.70 -34.78
N SER A 687 -13.71 -6.84 -33.53
CA SER A 687 -15.13 -6.92 -33.15
C SER A 687 -15.86 -5.61 -33.46
N GLU A 688 -15.28 -4.46 -33.13
CA GLU A 688 -15.83 -3.15 -33.47
C GLU A 688 -15.91 -2.93 -34.98
N GLU A 689 -14.88 -3.32 -35.74
CA GLU A 689 -14.92 -3.30 -37.21
C GLU A 689 -16.14 -4.10 -37.71
N SER A 690 -16.32 -5.32 -37.19
CA SER A 690 -17.42 -6.22 -37.54
C SER A 690 -18.79 -5.63 -37.18
N GLN A 691 -18.93 -4.99 -36.02
CA GLN A 691 -20.17 -4.32 -35.60
C GLN A 691 -20.47 -3.10 -36.48
N ILE A 692 -19.47 -2.30 -36.83
CA ILE A 692 -19.65 -1.15 -37.72
C ILE A 692 -20.03 -1.62 -39.12
N ILE A 693 -19.42 -2.68 -39.64
CA ILE A 693 -19.82 -3.32 -40.90
C ILE A 693 -21.29 -3.76 -40.83
N SER A 694 -21.72 -4.40 -39.74
CA SER A 694 -23.13 -4.78 -39.54
C SER A 694 -24.06 -3.57 -39.56
N LYS A 695 -23.71 -2.49 -38.83
CA LYS A 695 -24.51 -1.25 -38.81
C LYS A 695 -24.56 -0.58 -40.19
N LEU A 696 -23.47 -0.63 -40.96
CA LEU A 696 -23.43 -0.12 -42.33
C LEU A 696 -24.34 -0.94 -43.26
N LEU A 697 -24.34 -2.28 -43.11
CA LEU A 697 -25.25 -3.18 -43.82
C LEU A 697 -26.72 -2.90 -43.49
N ASP A 698 -27.05 -2.68 -42.21
CA ASP A 698 -28.42 -2.32 -41.80
C ASP A 698 -28.89 -1.01 -42.45
N VAL A 699 -28.01 0.00 -42.49
CA VAL A 699 -28.31 1.28 -43.14
C VAL A 699 -28.48 1.09 -44.64
N ASP A 700 -27.67 0.27 -45.30
CA ASP A 700 -27.82 -0.04 -46.73
C ASP A 700 -29.13 -0.80 -47.02
N ILE A 701 -29.51 -1.75 -46.15
CA ILE A 701 -30.81 -2.45 -46.22
C ILE A 701 -31.97 -1.46 -46.09
N GLU A 702 -31.87 -0.51 -45.15
CA GLU A 702 -32.92 0.49 -44.93
C GLU A 702 -33.01 1.48 -46.11
N LEU A 703 -31.87 1.92 -46.65
CA LEU A 703 -31.81 2.75 -47.86
C LEU A 703 -32.39 2.05 -49.09
N ASP A 704 -32.20 0.73 -49.23
CA ASP A 704 -32.78 -0.07 -50.31
C ASP A 704 -34.29 -0.26 -50.15
N LYS A 705 -34.79 -0.42 -48.91
CA LYS A 705 -36.24 -0.41 -48.62
C LYS A 705 -36.88 0.91 -49.05
N TYR A 706 -36.27 2.04 -48.68
CA TYR A 706 -36.75 3.35 -49.11
C TYR A 706 -36.70 3.51 -50.63
N TYR A 707 -35.64 3.03 -51.28
CA TYR A 707 -35.53 3.06 -52.74
C TYR A 707 -36.66 2.26 -53.42
N LYS A 708 -36.94 1.04 -52.94
CA LYS A 708 -38.01 0.17 -53.46
C LYS A 708 -39.42 0.71 -53.19
N SER A 709 -39.60 1.51 -52.15
CA SER A 709 -40.88 2.16 -51.84
C SER A 709 -41.21 3.37 -52.72
N ILE A 710 -40.24 3.87 -53.48
CA ILE A 710 -40.45 5.03 -54.37
C ILE A 710 -40.92 4.54 -55.73
N GLU A 711 -42.09 5.02 -56.15
CA GLU A 711 -42.63 4.72 -57.48
C GLU A 711 -41.66 5.13 -58.59
N PRO A 712 -41.56 4.36 -59.70
CA PRO A 712 -40.60 4.59 -60.78
C PRO A 712 -40.63 6.02 -61.35
N GLU A 713 -41.81 6.64 -61.38
CA GLU A 713 -42.03 8.00 -61.89
C GLU A 713 -41.36 9.08 -61.04
N ASN A 714 -41.15 8.79 -59.75
CA ASN A 714 -40.52 9.70 -58.78
C ASN A 714 -39.00 9.48 -58.64
N GLN A 715 -38.42 8.50 -59.35
CA GLN A 715 -36.97 8.24 -59.39
C GLN A 715 -36.23 9.19 -60.33
N THR A 716 -36.42 10.48 -60.11
CA THR A 716 -35.87 11.56 -60.93
C THR A 716 -34.36 11.74 -60.72
N GLU A 717 -33.66 12.29 -61.72
CA GLU A 717 -32.21 12.61 -61.64
C GLU A 717 -31.86 13.64 -60.53
N LYS A 718 -32.88 14.24 -59.89
CA LYS A 718 -32.72 15.14 -58.76
C LYS A 718 -32.21 14.43 -57.50
N PHE A 719 -32.72 13.24 -57.19
CA PHE A 719 -32.38 12.49 -55.98
C PHE A 719 -31.63 11.18 -56.26
N PHE A 720 -31.55 10.78 -57.54
CA PHE A 720 -30.82 9.60 -57.99
C PHE A 720 -29.79 9.99 -59.05
N ASN A 721 -28.63 9.33 -59.06
CA ASN A 721 -27.64 9.49 -60.10
C ASN A 721 -27.95 8.62 -61.33
N LYS A 722 -27.17 8.75 -62.41
CA LYS A 722 -27.34 8.01 -63.67
C LYS A 722 -27.32 6.48 -63.51
N ASN A 723 -26.77 5.97 -62.41
CA ASN A 723 -26.73 4.55 -62.08
C ASN A 723 -27.85 4.13 -61.11
N LYS A 724 -28.90 4.95 -60.97
CA LYS A 724 -30.05 4.76 -60.07
C LYS A 724 -29.67 4.61 -58.58
N LYS A 725 -28.52 5.16 -58.16
CA LYS A 725 -28.12 5.23 -56.74
C LYS A 725 -28.47 6.60 -56.15
N TRP A 726 -28.70 6.66 -54.84
CA TRP A 726 -28.95 7.90 -54.11
C TRP A 726 -27.89 8.98 -54.41
N ASN A 727 -28.34 10.16 -54.83
CA ASN A 727 -27.49 11.33 -55.04
C ASN A 727 -27.25 12.03 -53.70
N LYS A 728 -26.20 11.59 -52.98
CA LYS A 728 -25.86 12.04 -51.62
C LYS A 728 -25.80 13.57 -51.49
N THR A 729 -25.19 14.26 -52.45
CA THR A 729 -25.04 15.72 -52.44
C THR A 729 -26.38 16.43 -52.54
N LYS A 730 -27.21 16.04 -53.51
CA LYS A 730 -28.54 16.65 -53.71
C LYS A 730 -29.51 16.38 -52.57
N ILE A 731 -29.46 15.19 -51.99
CA ILE A 731 -30.27 14.81 -50.83
C ILE A 731 -29.85 15.61 -49.59
N HIS A 732 -28.54 15.83 -49.39
CA HIS A 732 -28.03 16.65 -48.30
C HIS A 732 -28.42 18.13 -48.47
N GLU A 733 -28.27 18.69 -49.67
CA GLU A 733 -28.75 20.03 -50.03
C GLU A 733 -30.25 20.19 -49.73
N PHE A 734 -31.05 19.20 -50.13
CA PHE A 734 -32.48 19.18 -49.85
C PHE A 734 -32.78 19.09 -48.35
N TYR A 735 -32.07 18.23 -47.61
CA TYR A 735 -32.23 18.10 -46.16
C TYR A 735 -31.97 19.42 -45.43
N LEU A 736 -30.90 20.13 -45.79
CA LEU A 736 -30.58 21.44 -45.21
C LEU A 736 -31.65 22.49 -45.53
N ALA A 737 -32.13 22.54 -46.78
CA ALA A 737 -33.21 23.44 -47.18
C ALA A 737 -34.55 23.11 -46.50
N SER A 738 -34.82 21.82 -46.26
CA SER A 738 -36.07 21.34 -45.65
C SER A 738 -36.22 21.64 -44.16
N LYS A 739 -35.13 22.04 -43.46
CA LYS A 739 -35.18 22.40 -42.02
C LYS A 739 -36.07 23.62 -41.74
N TYR A 740 -36.27 24.50 -42.72
CA TYR A 740 -37.02 25.75 -42.57
C TYR A 740 -38.43 25.70 -43.20
N LYS A 741 -38.84 24.55 -43.72
CA LYS A 741 -40.15 24.35 -44.36
C LYS A 741 -41.18 23.82 -43.35
N LYS A 742 -42.30 24.52 -43.15
CA LYS A 742 -43.36 24.17 -42.18
C LYS A 742 -44.20 22.95 -42.60
N GLU A 743 -44.53 22.82 -43.88
CA GLU A 743 -45.27 21.67 -44.42
C GLU A 743 -44.42 20.86 -45.39
N LYS A 744 -44.43 19.54 -45.22
CA LYS A 744 -43.61 18.58 -45.98
C LYS A 744 -44.52 17.50 -46.53
N THR A 745 -44.41 17.23 -47.83
CA THR A 745 -45.15 16.12 -48.45
C THR A 745 -44.63 14.77 -47.94
N GLU A 746 -45.38 13.68 -48.13
CA GLU A 746 -44.93 12.34 -47.73
C GLU A 746 -43.62 11.94 -48.41
N PHE A 747 -43.48 12.26 -49.70
CA PHE A 747 -42.23 12.06 -50.43
C PHE A 747 -41.07 12.87 -49.85
N GLU A 748 -41.28 14.13 -49.46
CA GLU A 748 -40.23 14.95 -48.84
C GLU A 748 -39.83 14.42 -47.44
N LYS A 749 -40.79 13.90 -46.66
CA LYS A 749 -40.50 13.24 -45.37
C LYS A 749 -39.65 11.99 -45.57
N LEU A 750 -39.94 11.22 -46.61
CA LEU A 750 -39.16 10.04 -47.00
C LEU A 750 -37.71 10.42 -47.36
N ILE A 751 -37.52 11.44 -48.22
CA ILE A 751 -36.18 11.93 -48.59
C ILE A 751 -35.40 12.47 -47.38
N ILE A 752 -36.08 13.07 -46.39
CA ILE A 752 -35.45 13.50 -45.13
C ILE A 752 -34.94 12.30 -44.30
N GLN A 753 -35.69 11.21 -44.24
CA GLN A 753 -35.24 9.99 -43.55
C GLN A 753 -34.02 9.38 -44.25
N VAL A 754 -34.07 9.31 -45.59
CA VAL A 754 -32.92 8.89 -46.40
C VAL A 754 -31.70 9.78 -46.15
N ALA A 755 -31.89 11.11 -46.04
CA ALA A 755 -30.79 12.02 -45.73
C ALA A 755 -30.15 11.73 -44.36
N LYS A 756 -30.94 11.44 -43.33
CA LYS A 756 -30.44 11.06 -42.00
C LYS A 756 -29.67 9.74 -42.04
N LEU A 757 -30.16 8.75 -42.78
CA LEU A 757 -29.47 7.48 -42.98
C LEU A 757 -28.14 7.65 -43.73
N LEU A 758 -28.09 8.51 -44.74
CA LEU A 758 -26.86 8.81 -45.47
C LEU A 758 -25.82 9.55 -44.61
N ILE A 759 -26.27 10.41 -43.67
CA ILE A 759 -25.38 11.04 -42.69
C ILE A 759 -24.83 9.99 -41.73
N LYS A 760 -25.70 9.15 -41.15
CA LYS A 760 -25.30 8.05 -40.27
C LYS A 760 -24.33 7.06 -40.95
N SER A 761 -24.59 6.71 -42.21
CA SER A 761 -23.70 5.88 -43.05
C SER A 761 -22.32 6.53 -43.22
N ARG A 762 -22.26 7.86 -43.41
CA ARG A 762 -20.99 8.59 -43.54
C ARG A 762 -20.20 8.60 -42.25
N GLU A 763 -20.86 8.80 -41.11
CA GLU A 763 -20.24 8.74 -39.78
C GLU A 763 -19.66 7.35 -39.52
N LEU A 764 -20.48 6.31 -39.67
CA LEU A 764 -20.04 4.91 -39.53
C LEU A 764 -18.89 4.54 -40.47
N TYR A 765 -18.87 5.06 -41.70
CA TYR A 765 -17.78 4.81 -42.64
C TYR A 765 -16.47 5.49 -42.25
N ASN A 766 -16.52 6.66 -41.61
CA ASN A 766 -15.32 7.31 -41.07
C ASN A 766 -14.74 6.50 -39.91
N ASP A 767 -15.60 6.03 -39.00
CA ASP A 767 -15.21 5.17 -37.88
C ASP A 767 -14.60 3.87 -38.40
N TYR A 768 -15.25 3.24 -39.39
CA TYR A 768 -14.73 2.07 -40.10
C TYR A 768 -13.32 2.30 -40.66
N LYS A 769 -13.10 3.41 -41.36
CA LYS A 769 -11.79 3.73 -41.95
C LYS A 769 -10.72 3.93 -40.89
N PHE A 770 -11.07 4.52 -39.75
CA PHE A 770 -10.17 4.70 -38.62
C PHE A 770 -9.76 3.35 -38.00
N ILE A 771 -10.73 2.48 -37.69
CA ILE A 771 -10.46 1.14 -37.14
C ILE A 771 -9.66 0.30 -38.13
N ARG A 772 -10.02 0.32 -39.41
CA ARG A 772 -9.34 -0.46 -40.45
C ARG A 772 -7.90 0.01 -40.68
N MET A 773 -7.63 1.31 -40.63
CA MET A 773 -6.26 1.83 -40.65
C MET A 773 -5.45 1.29 -39.46
N ASN A 774 -6.07 1.23 -38.28
CA ASN A 774 -5.45 0.67 -37.09
C ASN A 774 -5.21 -0.85 -37.21
N LEU A 775 -6.09 -1.62 -37.88
CA LEU A 775 -5.93 -3.06 -38.13
C LEU A 775 -4.93 -3.38 -39.25
N GLU A 776 -4.91 -2.60 -40.34
CA GLU A 776 -4.00 -2.80 -41.49
C GLU A 776 -2.53 -2.61 -41.12
N LEU A 777 -2.26 -1.80 -40.09
CA LEU A 777 -0.91 -1.65 -39.54
C LEU A 777 -0.45 -2.90 -38.75
N ARG A 778 -1.34 -3.87 -38.43
CA ARG A 778 -1.15 -4.95 -37.44
C ARG A 778 -1.08 -6.37 -38.01
N THR A 779 0.06 -6.78 -38.52
CA THR A 779 0.58 -8.08 -38.03
C THR A 779 1.21 -7.77 -36.69
N TYR A 780 0.82 -8.45 -35.60
CA TYR A 780 1.27 -8.24 -34.21
C TYR A 780 2.78 -7.94 -34.04
N ASP A 781 3.57 -8.40 -35.00
CA ASP A 781 5.02 -8.22 -35.07
C ASP A 781 5.52 -6.90 -35.68
N ASN A 782 4.68 -6.03 -36.27
CA ASN A 782 5.15 -4.90 -37.07
C ASN A 782 5.52 -3.66 -36.22
N ILE A 783 6.79 -3.26 -36.22
CA ILE A 783 7.26 -2.09 -35.45
C ILE A 783 6.65 -0.75 -35.91
N ASN A 784 6.26 -0.64 -37.19
CA ASN A 784 5.64 0.57 -37.74
C ASN A 784 4.20 0.75 -37.23
N PHE A 785 3.55 -0.33 -36.74
CA PHE A 785 2.30 -0.21 -36.00
C PHE A 785 2.54 0.61 -34.72
N TRP A 786 3.54 0.19 -33.95
CA TRP A 786 3.88 0.75 -32.65
C TRP A 786 4.33 2.21 -32.74
N GLU A 787 4.95 2.64 -33.83
CA GLU A 787 5.25 4.07 -34.02
C GLU A 787 4.00 4.96 -34.15
N ASN A 788 2.86 4.37 -34.54
CA ASN A 788 1.59 5.05 -34.84
C ASN A 788 0.49 4.80 -33.79
N VAL A 789 0.67 3.87 -32.85
CA VAL A 789 -0.27 3.66 -31.74
C VAL A 789 -0.23 4.84 -30.78
N ASP A 790 -1.41 5.37 -30.41
CA ASP A 790 -1.50 6.23 -29.24
C ASP A 790 -1.36 5.38 -27.97
N PHE A 791 -0.11 5.20 -27.53
CA PHE A 791 0.22 4.47 -26.31
C PHE A 791 -0.46 5.05 -25.06
N LYS A 792 -0.83 6.33 -25.08
CA LYS A 792 -1.54 6.94 -23.95
C LYS A 792 -2.95 6.38 -23.85
N GLU A 793 -3.67 6.30 -24.97
CA GLU A 793 -5.05 5.81 -25.02
C GLU A 793 -5.09 4.33 -24.68
N PHE A 794 -4.15 3.55 -25.24
CA PHE A 794 -4.00 2.14 -24.91
C PHE A 794 -3.75 1.90 -23.40
N ILE A 795 -2.86 2.67 -22.77
CA ILE A 795 -2.58 2.52 -21.34
C ILE A 795 -3.81 2.87 -20.52
N VAL A 796 -4.57 3.90 -20.88
CA VAL A 796 -5.77 4.31 -20.13
C VAL A 796 -6.90 3.30 -20.28
N GLU A 797 -7.15 2.79 -21.48
CA GLU A 797 -8.13 1.72 -21.70
C GLU A 797 -7.75 0.42 -20.99
N SER A 798 -6.46 0.09 -20.94
CA SER A 798 -5.95 -1.03 -20.14
C SER A 798 -6.19 -0.82 -18.64
N LEU A 799 -5.93 0.38 -18.12
CA LEU A 799 -6.20 0.73 -16.72
C LEU A 799 -7.70 0.70 -16.40
N ILE A 800 -8.57 1.18 -17.30
CA ILE A 800 -10.04 1.09 -17.16
C ILE A 800 -10.48 -0.38 -17.14
N THR A 801 -9.92 -1.21 -18.03
CA THR A 801 -10.24 -2.65 -18.10
C THR A 801 -9.86 -3.35 -16.79
N MET A 802 -8.68 -3.08 -16.24
CA MET A 802 -8.29 -3.62 -14.92
C MET A 802 -9.26 -3.22 -13.80
N ILE A 803 -9.81 -2.00 -13.84
CA ILE A 803 -10.81 -1.58 -12.86
C ILE A 803 -12.16 -2.25 -13.08
N HIS A 804 -12.54 -2.51 -14.34
CA HIS A 804 -13.67 -3.38 -14.63
C HIS A 804 -13.49 -4.74 -13.97
N ASP A 805 -12.33 -5.36 -14.13
CA ASP A 805 -12.04 -6.66 -13.52
C ASP A 805 -12.06 -6.61 -11.99
N VAL A 806 -11.45 -5.60 -11.37
CA VAL A 806 -11.49 -5.38 -9.91
C VAL A 806 -12.91 -5.34 -9.40
N MET A 807 -13.77 -4.56 -10.04
CA MET A 807 -15.13 -4.35 -9.60
C MET A 807 -16.04 -5.54 -9.86
N ASN A 808 -15.83 -6.21 -11.00
CA ASN A 808 -16.46 -7.49 -11.34
C ASN A 808 -16.08 -8.55 -10.29
N HIS A 809 -14.82 -8.59 -9.87
CA HIS A 809 -14.37 -9.47 -8.80
C HIS A 809 -15.01 -9.14 -7.45
N ILE A 810 -15.13 -7.86 -7.10
CA ILE A 810 -15.84 -7.43 -5.88
C ILE A 810 -17.30 -7.88 -5.94
N GLU A 811 -18.02 -7.63 -7.04
CA GLU A 811 -19.42 -8.06 -7.21
C GLU A 811 -19.55 -9.57 -7.07
N PHE A 812 -18.68 -10.33 -7.75
CA PHE A 812 -18.65 -11.78 -7.67
C PHE A 812 -18.41 -12.28 -6.24
N TYR A 813 -17.38 -11.76 -5.57
CA TYR A 813 -17.02 -12.18 -4.22
C TYR A 813 -18.15 -11.89 -3.22
N VAL A 814 -18.73 -10.69 -3.29
CA VAL A 814 -19.86 -10.29 -2.44
C VAL A 814 -21.08 -11.19 -2.68
N THR A 815 -21.38 -11.50 -3.94
CA THR A 815 -22.45 -12.43 -4.31
C THR A 815 -22.21 -13.83 -3.74
N LEU A 816 -20.99 -14.34 -3.89
CA LEU A 816 -20.60 -15.67 -3.42
C LEU A 816 -20.61 -15.76 -1.89
N GLU A 817 -20.08 -14.76 -1.20
CA GLU A 817 -20.07 -14.72 0.26
C GLU A 817 -21.49 -14.62 0.82
N PHE A 818 -22.36 -13.81 0.20
CA PHE A 818 -23.77 -13.74 0.58
C PHE A 818 -24.46 -15.09 0.44
N LYS A 819 -24.31 -15.72 -0.73
CA LYS A 819 -24.86 -17.05 -1.03
C LYS A 819 -24.40 -18.07 0.01
N THR A 820 -23.11 -18.10 0.30
CA THR A 820 -22.52 -19.03 1.29
C THR A 820 -23.08 -18.80 2.70
N LYS A 821 -23.22 -17.55 3.14
CA LYS A 821 -23.79 -17.22 4.46
C LYS A 821 -25.28 -17.55 4.55
N LEU A 822 -26.05 -17.27 3.50
CA LEU A 822 -27.46 -17.65 3.41
C LEU A 822 -27.65 -19.17 3.41
N GLU A 823 -26.86 -19.91 2.65
CA GLU A 823 -26.87 -21.38 2.62
C GLU A 823 -26.55 -21.97 3.99
N LYS A 824 -25.55 -21.42 4.68
CA LYS A 824 -25.20 -21.83 6.04
C LYS A 824 -26.35 -21.57 7.02
N LEU A 825 -26.99 -20.41 6.94
CA LEU A 825 -28.17 -20.11 7.75
C LEU A 825 -29.35 -21.04 7.45
N LEU A 826 -29.58 -21.35 6.18
CA LEU A 826 -30.58 -22.35 5.77
C LEU A 826 -30.26 -23.72 6.35
N GLN A 827 -29.00 -24.16 6.34
CA GLN A 827 -28.61 -25.46 6.92
C GLN A 827 -28.78 -25.49 8.44
N GLU A 828 -28.42 -24.41 9.13
CA GLU A 828 -28.47 -24.33 10.59
C GLU A 828 -29.91 -24.20 11.14
N TYR A 829 -30.82 -23.53 10.42
CA TYR A 829 -32.16 -23.17 10.90
C TYR A 829 -33.31 -23.71 10.04
N ASN A 830 -33.09 -24.82 9.32
CA ASN A 830 -34.16 -25.53 8.62
C ASN A 830 -35.13 -26.21 9.61
N ASP A 831 -36.41 -26.29 9.26
CA ASP A 831 -37.49 -26.91 10.04
C ASP A 831 -37.46 -28.46 10.08
N ASN A 832 -36.39 -29.09 9.57
CA ASN A 832 -36.23 -30.56 9.51
C ASN A 832 -35.56 -31.17 10.74
#